data_AF-A0A0U3QFI5-F1
#
_entry.id   AF-A0A0U3QFI5-F1
#
_cell.length_a   1.000
_cell.length_b   1.000
_cell.length_c   1.000
_cell.angle_alpha   90.00
_cell.angle_beta   90.00
_cell.angle_gamma   90.00
#
_symmetry.space_group_name_H-M   'P 1'
#
loop_
_entity.id
_entity.type
_entity.pdbx_description
1 polymer ?
#
loop_
_entity_poly.entity_id
_entity_poly.type
_entity_poly.pdbx_seq_one_letter_code
_entity_poly.pdbx_strand_id
1 'polypeptide(L)'
;MTLALEPRAALTALADCTAPYLLGVRHHSPALAAVVPALLDAAGAEVVCVELPADFQSWLPHLGAPGTVAPVALAGAGEGGRLGFYPFADFSPELAAIRWARERGAEVVCCDLPMSDPRWGAEGPGAGEESRVPSGEAPTAFAAALTASGTGRDGDDMWDRSVEVLAPGCAPEAVRRAALGVGWALRRDAESAGGVPAVDLAREAHMRATIARASADGRRVAAVVGAFHAPALTTREAAEPAGPVSGDHPAVVTSLVPYAFDLLDSRSGYPAGIRDPRWQQAVFTAGGDPERLHDAAARAITGVCRELRAAGHVAGTGEARETLRVACDLARLRGLAAPGRGEVLEALTTVMGQGEPLGRGRALARALETVLVGTDRGRVAPGTPRSGLGPSVEAELTALRLPGPDDPAPREVRLDPLRSALDGRREVLLQRLAVCGTGYGEPIQVAGTGDAAALTTRWRLAWTPAVPVRLDLAGMRGVTAALAAEGTLRETFRREAADGGPTSALVLAGLRDAARCDLPALVSERLADAADVLPACATLPELLAALDLLEALRRGHLPGTTSESRQDAAELATELLESAVRSLPGLAGSDDPQDADALVALASRAGEHRLGLRMDDALDDLARHASPLMQGAALAARVMLDLDAAATLGDRAAGWIDNATGPDARHAMNRRLTGLLSGAAPLLQSAPTALDPLLDRIDTLTDQAFLDRLPALRGGFDTLSPAGRDRLLSTVTERLGDRLDLSLAASPRLLALWTAADAAGRAAVTSLRSPLGTGLDGTAGTQPAPPASPPTAEPAPAEAGVRSPRPSGEDAPGAAAPHLTPADRWRLLLGRESEKLPPNARRLAHALDELYGTGRGEGASDLARENGQGGGQDASFPTAREWAQELDALFGADVREEVLARAADLGRTDVLAELDPKAVRPSVDLLTSVLSLAGGMPEQQLAKLRPLVRRLVDELAKELATRLRPALTGLATPRPTRRPGGRIDLPRTLRANLAHTRRTEDGRTLVVPERPVFSTRSRREADWRLILVVDVSGSMEASVVWSALTAAVLGGVPTLSTHFLAFSTEVIDLTDRVDDPLSLLLEVRVGGGTHIAAGLAQARSLVTVPSRTLVVVVSDFEEGCPLGGLLGEVRALAGSGVHLMGCAALDDTGTPRYSVPVAQQLVAAGMPVAALSPLALARWVGDRLRGEHR
;
A
#
# COMPACT_ATOMS: atom_id res chain seq x y z
N MET A 1 -46.40 -33.89 -32.74
CA MET A 1 -45.32 -34.88 -32.87
C MET A 1 -44.43 -34.46 -34.03
N THR A 2 -43.37 -33.71 -33.75
CA THR A 2 -42.32 -33.41 -34.73
C THR A 2 -41.50 -34.68 -34.96
N LEU A 3 -41.28 -35.05 -36.22
CA LEU A 3 -40.34 -36.13 -36.55
C LEU A 3 -38.93 -35.69 -36.13
N ALA A 4 -38.28 -36.47 -35.26
CA ALA A 4 -36.89 -36.24 -34.91
C ALA A 4 -36.02 -36.55 -36.14
N LEU A 5 -35.50 -35.51 -36.79
CA LEU A 5 -34.50 -35.66 -37.85
C LEU A 5 -33.30 -36.44 -37.30
N GLU A 6 -32.87 -37.48 -38.01
CA GLU A 6 -31.67 -38.22 -37.64
C GLU A 6 -30.46 -37.25 -37.67
N PRO A 7 -29.58 -37.24 -36.65
CA PRO A 7 -28.45 -36.30 -36.58
C PRO A 7 -27.58 -36.29 -37.84
N ARG A 8 -27.40 -37.46 -38.48
CA ARG A 8 -26.66 -37.60 -39.75
C ARG A 8 -27.37 -36.93 -40.93
N ALA A 9 -28.69 -36.99 -41.00
CA ALA A 9 -29.48 -36.33 -42.03
C ALA A 9 -29.46 -34.81 -41.83
N ALA A 10 -29.61 -34.34 -40.59
CA ALA A 10 -29.52 -32.91 -40.25
C ALA A 10 -28.12 -32.34 -40.59
N LEU A 11 -27.04 -33.02 -40.17
CA LEU A 11 -25.68 -32.58 -40.50
C LEU A 11 -25.36 -32.64 -42.00
N THR A 12 -25.96 -33.58 -42.74
CA THR A 12 -25.81 -33.63 -44.20
C THR A 12 -26.51 -32.44 -44.86
N ALA A 13 -27.73 -32.09 -44.44
CA ALA A 13 -28.43 -30.88 -44.91
C ALA A 13 -27.68 -29.57 -44.60
N LEU A 14 -26.95 -29.51 -43.48
CA LEU A 14 -26.06 -28.37 -43.14
C LEU A 14 -24.83 -28.31 -44.04
N ALA A 15 -24.19 -29.46 -44.29
CA ALA A 15 -22.99 -29.55 -45.14
C ALA A 15 -23.31 -29.23 -46.61
N ASP A 16 -24.43 -29.75 -47.12
CA ASP A 16 -24.90 -29.58 -48.49
C ASP A 16 -25.50 -28.18 -48.75
N CYS A 17 -25.60 -27.32 -47.73
CA CYS A 17 -26.08 -25.94 -47.87
C CYS A 17 -25.01 -25.08 -48.58
N THR A 18 -25.36 -24.58 -49.77
CA THR A 18 -24.49 -23.78 -50.66
C THR A 18 -25.01 -22.37 -50.93
N ALA A 19 -26.16 -21.99 -50.38
CA ALA A 19 -26.79 -20.69 -50.55
C ALA A 19 -27.52 -20.24 -49.27
N PRO A 20 -26.79 -19.70 -48.26
CA PRO A 20 -25.34 -19.46 -48.24
C PRO A 20 -24.50 -20.73 -48.07
N TYR A 21 -23.22 -20.69 -48.43
CA TYR A 21 -22.28 -21.74 -48.04
C TYR A 21 -21.91 -21.57 -46.56
N LEU A 22 -22.36 -22.51 -45.73
CA LEU A 22 -22.24 -22.41 -44.26
C LEU A 22 -20.84 -22.79 -43.76
N LEU A 23 -20.23 -21.90 -42.98
CA LEU A 23 -19.02 -22.12 -42.19
C LEU A 23 -19.33 -21.80 -40.72
N GLY A 24 -19.78 -22.82 -39.98
CA GLY A 24 -19.97 -22.73 -38.53
C GLY A 24 -18.62 -22.73 -37.82
N VAL A 25 -18.31 -21.66 -37.08
CA VAL A 25 -17.01 -21.41 -36.46
C VAL A 25 -17.09 -21.18 -34.95
N ARG A 26 -15.91 -21.15 -34.32
CA ARG A 26 -15.64 -20.59 -33.00
C ARG A 26 -14.59 -19.51 -33.18
N HIS A 27 -14.82 -18.34 -32.58
CA HIS A 27 -14.02 -17.12 -32.70
C HIS A 27 -12.51 -17.29 -32.50
N HIS A 28 -12.11 -18.33 -31.76
CA HIS A 28 -10.74 -18.84 -31.72
C HIS A 28 -10.77 -20.35 -32.03
N SER A 29 -10.29 -20.73 -33.21
CA SER A 29 -10.27 -22.11 -33.69
C SER A 29 -9.10 -22.31 -34.67
N PRO A 30 -7.92 -22.72 -34.17
CA PRO A 30 -6.76 -23.05 -35.00
C PRO A 30 -7.06 -24.01 -36.15
N ALA A 31 -7.88 -25.04 -35.91
CA ALA A 31 -8.28 -26.00 -36.92
C ALA A 31 -9.10 -25.36 -38.05
N LEU A 32 -10.13 -24.55 -37.73
CA LEU A 32 -10.94 -23.92 -38.76
C LEU A 32 -10.20 -22.77 -39.47
N ALA A 33 -9.46 -21.95 -38.75
CA ALA A 33 -8.69 -20.84 -39.34
C ALA A 33 -7.68 -21.34 -40.40
N ALA A 34 -7.08 -22.52 -40.19
CA ALA A 34 -6.19 -23.15 -41.16
C ALA A 34 -6.90 -23.67 -42.43
N VAL A 35 -8.16 -24.09 -42.35
CA VAL A 35 -8.89 -24.70 -43.49
C VAL A 35 -9.90 -23.77 -44.17
N VAL A 36 -10.39 -22.72 -43.49
CA VAL A 36 -11.36 -21.75 -44.03
C VAL A 36 -10.94 -21.17 -45.39
N PRO A 37 -9.67 -20.77 -45.63
CA PRO A 37 -9.23 -20.32 -46.95
C PRO A 37 -9.48 -21.35 -48.07
N ALA A 38 -9.23 -22.63 -47.83
CA ALA A 38 -9.46 -23.70 -48.80
C ALA A 38 -10.95 -24.03 -48.99
N LEU A 39 -11.77 -23.86 -47.95
CA LEU A 39 -13.23 -24.04 -48.02
C LEU A 39 -13.90 -22.89 -48.80
N LEU A 40 -13.44 -21.65 -48.61
CA LEU A 40 -13.91 -20.49 -49.36
C LEU A 40 -13.49 -20.55 -50.84
N ASP A 41 -12.29 -21.06 -51.13
CA ASP A 41 -11.86 -21.40 -52.50
C ASP A 41 -12.74 -22.48 -53.14
N ALA A 42 -13.04 -23.56 -52.41
CA ALA A 42 -13.89 -24.65 -52.90
C ALA A 42 -15.36 -24.23 -53.14
N ALA A 43 -15.87 -23.29 -52.33
CA ALA A 43 -17.18 -22.65 -52.56
C ALA A 43 -17.16 -21.59 -53.65
N GLY A 44 -15.98 -21.10 -54.04
CA GLY A 44 -15.79 -20.01 -55.01
C GLY A 44 -16.50 -18.72 -54.60
N ALA A 45 -16.43 -18.34 -53.32
CA ALA A 45 -17.22 -17.24 -52.76
C ALA A 45 -16.90 -15.85 -53.37
N GLU A 46 -17.93 -15.02 -53.50
CA GLU A 46 -17.87 -13.62 -54.01
C GLU A 46 -18.25 -12.60 -52.93
N VAL A 47 -18.93 -13.06 -51.88
CA VAL A 47 -19.18 -12.34 -50.62
C VAL A 47 -18.91 -13.27 -49.46
N VAL A 48 -18.25 -12.76 -48.42
CA VAL A 48 -18.14 -13.39 -47.12
C VAL A 48 -18.95 -12.57 -46.11
N CYS A 49 -20.07 -13.10 -45.65
CA CYS A 49 -20.75 -12.58 -44.47
C CYS A 49 -20.04 -13.09 -43.22
N VAL A 50 -19.66 -12.20 -42.31
CA VAL A 50 -18.93 -12.53 -41.07
C VAL A 50 -19.74 -12.06 -39.86
N GLU A 51 -19.83 -12.88 -38.83
CA GLU A 51 -20.46 -12.56 -37.54
C GLU A 51 -19.66 -11.50 -36.76
N LEU A 52 -19.86 -10.24 -37.15
CA LEU A 52 -19.41 -9.05 -36.46
C LEU A 52 -20.52 -7.99 -36.54
N PRO A 53 -20.71 -7.15 -35.51
CA PRO A 53 -21.61 -6.00 -35.56
C PRO A 53 -21.33 -5.07 -36.74
N ALA A 54 -22.39 -4.52 -37.34
CA ALA A 54 -22.32 -3.63 -38.50
C ALA A 54 -21.42 -2.39 -38.27
N ASP A 55 -21.31 -1.92 -37.02
CA ASP A 55 -20.49 -0.77 -36.59
C ASP A 55 -18.99 -0.96 -36.89
N PHE A 56 -18.53 -2.21 -37.10
CA PHE A 56 -17.14 -2.53 -37.43
C PHE A 56 -16.84 -2.62 -38.94
N GLN A 57 -17.84 -2.46 -39.82
CA GLN A 57 -17.69 -2.60 -41.27
C GLN A 57 -16.57 -1.73 -41.88
N SER A 58 -16.33 -0.54 -41.30
CA SER A 58 -15.26 0.39 -41.68
C SER A 58 -13.86 -0.08 -41.31
N TRP A 59 -13.72 -0.96 -40.32
CA TRP A 59 -12.43 -1.45 -39.81
C TRP A 59 -11.91 -2.68 -40.54
N LEU A 60 -12.77 -3.45 -41.22
CA LEU A 60 -12.37 -4.68 -41.93
C LEU A 60 -11.19 -4.48 -42.93
N PRO A 61 -11.11 -3.37 -43.70
CA PRO A 61 -9.96 -3.10 -44.59
C PRO A 61 -8.63 -2.86 -43.86
N HIS A 62 -8.67 -2.51 -42.57
CA HIS A 62 -7.49 -2.31 -41.71
C HIS A 62 -7.13 -3.57 -40.93
N LEU A 63 -8.15 -4.28 -40.42
CA LEU A 63 -8.00 -5.59 -39.77
C LEU A 63 -7.39 -6.63 -40.73
N GLY A 64 -7.86 -6.67 -41.97
CA GLY A 64 -7.31 -7.54 -43.02
C GLY A 64 -6.04 -7.03 -43.71
N ALA A 65 -5.44 -5.92 -43.30
CA ALA A 65 -4.26 -5.36 -43.98
C ALA A 65 -2.99 -6.19 -43.72
N PRO A 66 -2.11 -6.42 -44.72
CA PRO A 66 -0.85 -7.18 -44.52
C PRO A 66 0.15 -6.60 -43.50
N GLY A 67 -0.01 -5.32 -43.14
CA GLY A 67 0.76 -4.70 -42.05
C GLY A 67 0.23 -5.02 -40.64
N THR A 68 -1.03 -5.48 -40.55
CA THR A 68 -1.72 -5.80 -39.29
C THR A 68 -1.40 -7.23 -38.87
N VAL A 69 -0.57 -7.34 -37.84
CA VAL A 69 -0.14 -8.63 -37.25
C VAL A 69 -0.93 -8.84 -35.97
N ALA A 70 -1.57 -10.00 -35.84
CA ALA A 70 -2.37 -10.35 -34.68
C ALA A 70 -1.45 -10.75 -33.48
N PRO A 71 -1.92 -10.72 -32.21
CA PRO A 71 -3.29 -10.40 -31.78
C PRO A 71 -3.62 -8.89 -31.83
N VAL A 72 -4.80 -8.56 -32.36
CA VAL A 72 -5.37 -7.19 -32.41
C VAL A 72 -6.85 -7.24 -32.08
N ALA A 73 -7.42 -6.20 -31.48
CA ALA A 73 -8.83 -6.19 -31.10
C ALA A 73 -9.62 -5.07 -31.78
N LEU A 74 -10.81 -5.42 -32.26
CA LEU A 74 -11.87 -4.44 -32.45
C LEU A 74 -12.53 -4.17 -31.11
N ALA A 75 -12.71 -2.90 -30.78
CA ALA A 75 -13.31 -2.46 -29.53
C ALA A 75 -14.45 -1.48 -29.84
N GLY A 76 -15.59 -1.64 -29.19
CA GLY A 76 -16.76 -0.76 -29.36
C GLY A 76 -17.39 -0.41 -28.02
N ALA A 77 -17.65 0.88 -27.79
CA ALA A 77 -18.32 1.36 -26.58
C ALA A 77 -19.55 2.21 -26.95
N GLY A 78 -20.71 1.87 -26.37
CA GLY A 78 -21.94 2.66 -26.46
C GLY A 78 -22.12 3.62 -25.28
N GLU A 79 -23.07 4.55 -25.37
CA GLU A 79 -23.32 5.57 -24.33
C GLU A 79 -23.61 4.99 -22.93
N GLY A 80 -24.19 3.78 -22.85
CA GLY A 80 -24.40 3.06 -21.60
C GLY A 80 -23.13 2.46 -20.97
N GLY A 81 -21.93 2.80 -21.45
CA GLY A 81 -20.64 2.35 -20.92
C GLY A 81 -20.27 0.90 -21.27
N ARG A 82 -21.17 0.09 -21.84
CA ARG A 82 -20.88 -1.30 -22.21
C ARG A 82 -19.83 -1.35 -23.32
N LEU A 83 -18.73 -2.05 -23.04
CA LEU A 83 -17.55 -2.18 -23.87
C LEU A 83 -17.48 -3.59 -24.46
N GLY A 84 -17.73 -3.74 -25.76
CA GLY A 84 -17.49 -4.99 -26.47
C GLY A 84 -16.06 -5.06 -27.01
N PHE A 85 -15.25 -5.99 -26.50
CA PHE A 85 -13.95 -6.35 -27.08
C PHE A 85 -14.06 -7.63 -27.92
N TYR A 86 -13.63 -7.52 -29.17
CA TYR A 86 -13.54 -8.59 -30.17
C TYR A 86 -12.06 -8.73 -30.58
N PRO A 87 -11.24 -9.43 -29.79
CA PRO A 87 -9.85 -9.70 -30.12
C PRO A 87 -9.76 -10.77 -31.21
N PHE A 88 -8.84 -10.63 -32.16
CA PHE A 88 -8.57 -11.62 -33.21
C PHE A 88 -7.12 -12.07 -33.08
N ALA A 89 -6.90 -13.37 -33.24
CA ALA A 89 -5.60 -13.97 -33.47
C ALA A 89 -5.48 -14.44 -34.94
N ASP A 90 -4.30 -14.86 -35.39
CA ASP A 90 -4.19 -15.49 -36.72
C ASP A 90 -5.03 -16.80 -36.80
N PHE A 91 -5.29 -17.42 -35.63
CA PHE A 91 -6.19 -18.57 -35.45
C PHE A 91 -7.67 -18.22 -35.23
N SER A 92 -8.10 -16.98 -35.52
CA SER A 92 -9.52 -16.62 -35.64
C SER A 92 -10.03 -16.90 -37.06
N PRO A 93 -10.98 -17.83 -37.28
CA PRO A 93 -11.52 -18.15 -38.61
C PRO A 93 -12.07 -16.95 -39.37
N GLU A 94 -12.60 -15.97 -38.65
CA GLU A 94 -13.14 -14.70 -39.13
C GLU A 94 -12.01 -13.85 -39.75
N LEU A 95 -10.86 -13.74 -39.06
CA LEU A 95 -9.69 -13.04 -39.59
C LEU A 95 -9.06 -13.76 -40.79
N ALA A 96 -9.05 -15.09 -40.76
CA ALA A 96 -8.62 -15.90 -41.91
C ALA A 96 -9.50 -15.64 -43.14
N ALA A 97 -10.82 -15.57 -42.96
CA ALA A 97 -11.78 -15.25 -44.02
C ALA A 97 -11.64 -13.81 -44.53
N ILE A 98 -11.46 -12.82 -43.64
CA ILE A 98 -11.22 -11.41 -43.99
C ILE A 98 -9.95 -11.25 -44.84
N ARG A 99 -8.85 -11.93 -44.45
CA ARG A 99 -7.58 -11.91 -45.21
C ARG A 99 -7.72 -12.62 -46.56
N TRP A 100 -8.33 -13.81 -46.59
CA TRP A 100 -8.62 -14.57 -47.82
C TRP A 100 -9.41 -13.73 -48.83
N ALA A 101 -10.45 -13.02 -48.36
CA ALA A 101 -11.32 -12.19 -49.20
C ALA A 101 -10.54 -11.01 -49.81
N ARG A 102 -9.71 -10.34 -49.00
CA ARG A 102 -8.82 -9.26 -49.47
C ARG A 102 -7.86 -9.74 -50.57
N GLU A 103 -7.26 -10.91 -50.40
CA GLU A 103 -6.32 -11.48 -51.39
C GLU A 103 -6.98 -11.74 -52.75
N ARG A 104 -8.27 -12.07 -52.76
CA ARG A 104 -9.03 -12.48 -53.95
C ARG A 104 -9.98 -11.41 -54.51
N GLY A 105 -10.09 -10.27 -53.82
CA GLY A 105 -11.02 -9.20 -54.18
C GLY A 105 -12.50 -9.53 -53.90
N ALA A 106 -12.78 -10.51 -53.03
CA ALA A 106 -14.13 -10.80 -52.57
C ALA A 106 -14.58 -9.76 -51.53
N GLU A 107 -15.89 -9.50 -51.48
CA GLU A 107 -16.48 -8.54 -50.53
C GLU A 107 -16.63 -9.17 -49.14
N VAL A 108 -16.47 -8.37 -48.08
CA VAL A 108 -16.73 -8.81 -46.70
C VAL A 108 -17.77 -7.92 -46.06
N VAL A 109 -18.81 -8.55 -45.48
CA VAL A 109 -19.97 -7.87 -44.89
C VAL A 109 -20.14 -8.31 -43.44
N CYS A 110 -20.12 -7.36 -42.50
CA CYS A 110 -20.57 -7.57 -41.13
C CYS A 110 -22.06 -7.96 -41.14
N CYS A 111 -22.40 -9.15 -40.65
CA CYS A 111 -23.77 -9.67 -40.69
C CYS A 111 -24.44 -9.88 -39.32
N ASP A 112 -23.80 -9.46 -38.22
CA ASP A 112 -24.41 -9.49 -36.89
C ASP A 112 -25.06 -8.14 -36.52
N LEU A 113 -25.88 -8.17 -35.48
CA LEU A 113 -26.70 -7.06 -35.00
C LEU A 113 -25.84 -5.84 -34.59
N PRO A 114 -26.21 -4.59 -34.96
CA PRO A 114 -25.45 -3.40 -34.56
C PRO A 114 -25.34 -3.25 -33.04
N MET A 115 -24.21 -2.76 -32.54
CA MET A 115 -23.95 -2.57 -31.09
C MET A 115 -24.91 -1.57 -30.44
N SER A 116 -25.52 -0.69 -31.23
CA SER A 116 -26.53 0.30 -30.83
C SER A 116 -27.97 -0.22 -30.84
N ASP A 117 -28.20 -1.52 -31.09
CA ASP A 117 -29.54 -2.11 -31.05
C ASP A 117 -30.00 -2.41 -29.59
N PRO A 118 -31.16 -1.91 -29.14
CA PRO A 118 -31.60 -2.07 -27.75
C PRO A 118 -31.87 -3.53 -27.36
N ARG A 119 -32.01 -4.48 -28.30
CA ARG A 119 -32.19 -5.91 -28.00
C ARG A 119 -30.97 -6.55 -27.35
N TRP A 120 -29.79 -5.93 -27.47
CA TRP A 120 -28.60 -6.30 -26.68
C TRP A 120 -28.79 -6.12 -25.17
N GLY A 121 -29.80 -5.35 -24.71
CA GLY A 121 -30.12 -5.10 -23.31
C GLY A 121 -31.56 -5.49 -22.93
N ALA A 122 -32.18 -6.42 -23.67
CA ALA A 122 -33.55 -6.88 -23.40
C ALA A 122 -33.65 -7.90 -22.24
N GLU A 123 -32.51 -8.35 -21.70
CA GLU A 123 -32.42 -9.16 -20.48
C GLU A 123 -31.98 -8.27 -19.31
N GLY A 124 -32.55 -8.50 -18.12
CA GLY A 124 -32.45 -7.58 -16.99
C GLY A 124 -31.06 -7.47 -16.34
N PRO A 125 -30.86 -6.49 -15.43
CA PRO A 125 -29.61 -6.37 -14.67
C PRO A 125 -29.36 -7.64 -13.86
N GLY A 126 -28.42 -8.46 -14.32
CA GLY A 126 -28.22 -9.85 -13.90
C GLY A 126 -27.86 -10.81 -15.05
N ALA A 127 -28.05 -10.42 -16.32
CA ALA A 127 -27.64 -11.17 -17.51
C ALA A 127 -26.43 -10.52 -18.22
N GLY A 128 -25.31 -10.37 -17.52
CA GLY A 128 -24.06 -9.84 -18.08
C GLY A 128 -23.17 -10.93 -18.66
N GLU A 129 -23.11 -11.04 -19.99
CA GLU A 129 -22.07 -11.73 -20.81
C GLU A 129 -21.69 -13.18 -20.41
N GLU A 130 -22.54 -13.86 -19.64
CA GLU A 130 -22.43 -15.31 -19.43
C GLU A 130 -22.85 -16.08 -20.71
N SER A 131 -21.90 -16.35 -21.59
CA SER A 131 -21.98 -17.54 -22.45
C SER A 131 -21.88 -18.77 -21.55
N ARG A 132 -23.02 -19.16 -20.95
CA ARG A 132 -23.08 -20.16 -19.88
C ARG A 132 -22.56 -21.52 -20.37
N VAL A 133 -21.38 -21.89 -19.92
CA VAL A 133 -21.11 -23.28 -19.55
C VAL A 133 -21.94 -23.54 -18.28
N PRO A 134 -23.01 -24.36 -18.32
CA PRO A 134 -23.92 -24.49 -17.18
C PRO A 134 -23.29 -25.36 -16.09
N SER A 135 -22.55 -24.72 -15.18
CA SER A 135 -21.96 -25.36 -14.01
C SER A 135 -23.01 -25.66 -12.93
N GLY A 136 -23.88 -26.64 -13.20
CA GLY A 136 -24.70 -27.32 -12.19
C GLY A 136 -26.18 -26.95 -12.14
N GLU A 137 -26.97 -27.44 -13.10
CA GLU A 137 -28.16 -28.26 -12.82
C GLU A 137 -28.70 -28.93 -14.11
N ALA A 138 -29.21 -30.17 -14.00
CA ALA A 138 -29.88 -31.00 -15.03
C ALA A 138 -29.25 -31.07 -16.46
N PRO A 139 -28.63 -32.19 -16.88
CA PRO A 139 -27.95 -32.28 -18.18
C PRO A 139 -28.91 -32.35 -19.38
N THR A 140 -28.56 -31.61 -20.44
CA THR A 140 -29.14 -31.74 -21.78
C THR A 140 -28.63 -32.99 -22.50
N ALA A 141 -29.37 -33.48 -23.50
CA ALA A 141 -29.19 -34.86 -23.98
C ALA A 141 -28.08 -35.06 -25.03
N PHE A 142 -27.81 -34.10 -25.92
CA PHE A 142 -26.89 -34.32 -27.04
C PHE A 142 -25.45 -33.89 -26.77
N ALA A 143 -25.21 -32.69 -26.22
CA ALA A 143 -23.86 -32.22 -25.92
C ALA A 143 -23.21 -33.05 -24.79
N ALA A 144 -23.99 -33.44 -23.78
CA ALA A 144 -23.51 -34.34 -22.73
C ALA A 144 -23.16 -35.73 -23.28
N ALA A 145 -23.97 -36.30 -24.18
CA ALA A 145 -23.68 -37.59 -24.82
C ALA A 145 -22.45 -37.53 -25.74
N LEU A 146 -22.26 -36.43 -26.49
CA LEU A 146 -21.09 -36.23 -27.33
C LEU A 146 -19.81 -36.10 -26.48
N THR A 147 -19.87 -35.31 -25.40
CA THR A 147 -18.77 -35.17 -24.42
C THR A 147 -18.44 -36.49 -23.73
N ALA A 148 -19.45 -37.25 -23.30
CA ALA A 148 -19.29 -38.56 -22.67
C ALA A 148 -18.80 -39.66 -23.64
N SER A 149 -18.94 -39.47 -24.96
CA SER A 149 -18.31 -40.35 -25.96
C SER A 149 -16.81 -40.09 -26.15
N GLY A 150 -16.30 -38.99 -25.60
CA GLY A 150 -14.87 -38.68 -25.50
C GLY A 150 -14.19 -39.35 -24.29
N THR A 151 -13.07 -38.78 -23.85
CA THR A 151 -12.19 -39.41 -22.84
C THR A 151 -12.61 -39.19 -21.38
N GLY A 152 -13.83 -38.68 -21.11
CA GLY A 152 -14.36 -38.51 -19.76
C GLY A 152 -13.52 -37.64 -18.82
N ARG A 153 -12.92 -36.55 -19.32
CA ARG A 153 -12.17 -35.57 -18.51
C ARG A 153 -13.08 -34.45 -18.04
N ASP A 154 -13.06 -34.16 -16.74
CA ASP A 154 -13.71 -32.97 -16.20
C ASP A 154 -13.04 -31.68 -16.71
N GLY A 155 -13.83 -30.73 -17.20
CA GLY A 155 -13.36 -29.40 -17.63
C GLY A 155 -12.67 -29.33 -18.99
N ASP A 156 -12.71 -30.38 -19.81
CA ASP A 156 -12.36 -30.33 -21.25
C ASP A 156 -13.57 -29.80 -22.06
N ASP A 157 -13.31 -28.95 -23.05
CA ASP A 157 -14.33 -28.41 -23.95
C ASP A 157 -14.75 -29.44 -25.02
N MET A 158 -16.05 -29.56 -25.26
CA MET A 158 -16.63 -30.37 -26.35
C MET A 158 -16.09 -29.94 -27.72
N TRP A 159 -15.82 -28.65 -27.92
CA TRP A 159 -15.25 -28.12 -29.15
C TRP A 159 -13.82 -28.60 -29.39
N ASP A 160 -12.94 -28.47 -28.37
CA ASP A 160 -11.56 -28.95 -28.44
C ASP A 160 -11.52 -30.45 -28.78
N ARG A 161 -12.44 -31.24 -28.19
CA ARG A 161 -12.49 -32.70 -28.36
C ARG A 161 -13.10 -33.15 -29.70
N SER A 162 -14.09 -32.43 -30.23
CA SER A 162 -14.79 -32.81 -31.46
C SER A 162 -14.22 -32.17 -32.73
N VAL A 163 -13.51 -31.03 -32.61
CA VAL A 163 -12.97 -30.27 -33.75
C VAL A 163 -11.45 -30.18 -33.67
N GLU A 164 -10.89 -29.43 -32.70
CA GLU A 164 -9.48 -29.02 -32.73
C GLU A 164 -8.50 -30.21 -32.70
N VAL A 165 -8.69 -31.14 -31.78
CA VAL A 165 -7.74 -32.24 -31.52
C VAL A 165 -7.89 -33.39 -32.55
N LEU A 166 -8.98 -33.42 -33.32
CA LEU A 166 -9.22 -34.39 -34.40
C LEU A 166 -8.88 -33.85 -35.79
N ALA A 167 -8.75 -32.54 -35.98
CA ALA A 167 -8.45 -31.93 -37.27
C ALA A 167 -7.09 -32.31 -37.92
N PRO A 168 -5.99 -32.61 -37.17
CA PRO A 168 -4.72 -32.97 -37.80
C PRO A 168 -4.81 -34.23 -38.67
N GLY A 169 -4.45 -34.11 -39.95
CA GLY A 169 -4.57 -35.16 -40.97
C GLY A 169 -5.96 -35.29 -41.62
N CYS A 170 -6.96 -34.52 -41.19
CA CYS A 170 -8.28 -34.50 -41.84
C CYS A 170 -8.35 -33.55 -43.04
N ALA A 171 -9.22 -33.88 -44.00
CA ALA A 171 -9.55 -32.97 -45.10
C ALA A 171 -10.39 -31.77 -44.62
N PRO A 172 -10.28 -30.57 -45.24
CA PRO A 172 -11.05 -29.37 -44.87
C PRO A 172 -12.54 -29.58 -44.61
N GLU A 173 -13.22 -30.32 -45.50
CA GLU A 173 -14.66 -30.58 -45.39
C GLU A 173 -15.01 -31.47 -44.18
N ALA A 174 -14.11 -32.35 -43.73
CA ALA A 174 -14.33 -33.13 -42.52
C ALA A 174 -14.29 -32.24 -41.26
N VAL A 175 -13.37 -31.27 -41.20
CA VAL A 175 -13.28 -30.29 -40.10
C VAL A 175 -14.52 -29.37 -40.11
N ARG A 176 -14.94 -28.90 -41.28
CA ARG A 176 -16.20 -28.14 -41.46
C ARG A 176 -17.41 -28.91 -40.93
N ARG A 177 -17.54 -30.19 -41.28
CA ARG A 177 -18.68 -31.03 -40.84
C ARG A 177 -18.61 -31.36 -39.35
N ALA A 178 -17.43 -31.49 -38.76
CA ALA A 178 -17.30 -31.60 -37.30
C ALA A 178 -17.84 -30.35 -36.59
N ALA A 179 -17.42 -29.15 -37.02
CA ALA A 179 -17.85 -27.89 -36.44
C ALA A 179 -19.36 -27.63 -36.60
N LEU A 180 -19.92 -27.87 -37.80
CA LEU A 180 -21.38 -27.81 -38.03
C LEU A 180 -22.16 -28.81 -37.17
N GLY A 181 -21.58 -29.98 -36.89
CA GLY A 181 -22.18 -31.00 -36.01
C GLY A 181 -22.23 -30.57 -34.55
N VAL A 182 -21.15 -29.96 -34.03
CA VAL A 182 -21.09 -29.38 -32.68
C VAL A 182 -22.09 -28.23 -32.54
N GLY A 183 -22.14 -27.32 -33.52
CA GLY A 183 -23.09 -26.22 -33.55
C GLY A 183 -24.54 -26.67 -33.55
N TRP A 184 -24.88 -27.69 -34.36
CA TRP A 184 -26.20 -28.32 -34.36
C TRP A 184 -26.56 -28.97 -33.01
N ALA A 185 -25.61 -29.64 -32.35
CA ALA A 185 -25.85 -30.27 -31.05
C ALA A 185 -26.14 -29.21 -29.96
N LEU A 186 -25.33 -28.15 -29.88
CA LEU A 186 -25.55 -27.03 -28.96
C LEU A 186 -26.91 -26.37 -29.19
N ARG A 187 -27.27 -26.10 -30.46
CA ARG A 187 -28.56 -25.54 -30.83
C ARG A 187 -29.71 -26.45 -30.39
N ARG A 188 -29.60 -27.75 -30.64
CA ARG A 188 -30.68 -28.68 -30.34
C ARG A 188 -30.88 -28.92 -28.85
N ASP A 189 -29.81 -28.82 -28.06
CA ASP A 189 -29.89 -28.84 -26.60
C ASP A 189 -30.57 -27.57 -26.06
N ALA A 190 -30.23 -26.36 -26.54
CA ALA A 190 -30.92 -25.12 -26.15
C ALA A 190 -32.43 -25.15 -26.49
N GLU A 191 -32.78 -25.62 -27.69
CA GLU A 191 -34.18 -25.85 -28.09
C GLU A 191 -34.92 -26.87 -27.21
N SER A 192 -34.20 -27.75 -26.51
CA SER A 192 -34.78 -28.71 -25.54
C SER A 192 -34.83 -28.19 -24.10
N ALA A 193 -33.96 -27.23 -23.74
CA ALA A 193 -33.74 -26.76 -22.38
C ALA A 193 -34.57 -25.53 -21.97
N GLY A 194 -35.35 -24.97 -22.90
CA GLY A 194 -36.20 -23.80 -22.67
C GLY A 194 -36.49 -22.99 -23.94
N GLY A 195 -35.72 -23.18 -24.99
CA GLY A 195 -35.77 -22.41 -26.23
C GLY A 195 -34.48 -21.63 -26.48
N VAL A 196 -34.47 -20.89 -27.58
CA VAL A 196 -33.32 -20.07 -28.01
C VAL A 196 -33.46 -18.66 -27.39
N PRO A 197 -32.39 -18.05 -26.86
CA PRO A 197 -32.42 -16.69 -26.33
C PRO A 197 -33.01 -15.67 -27.32
N ALA A 198 -33.76 -14.69 -26.80
CA ALA A 198 -34.42 -13.69 -27.64
C ALA A 198 -33.42 -12.81 -28.42
N VAL A 199 -32.23 -12.57 -27.84
CA VAL A 199 -31.12 -11.87 -28.50
C VAL A 199 -30.59 -12.67 -29.69
N ASP A 200 -30.38 -13.98 -29.56
CA ASP A 200 -29.86 -14.82 -30.65
C ASP A 200 -30.87 -14.98 -31.79
N LEU A 201 -32.17 -15.07 -31.48
CA LEU A 201 -33.21 -15.04 -32.51
C LEU A 201 -33.23 -13.71 -33.28
N ALA A 202 -32.93 -12.58 -32.62
CA ALA A 202 -32.81 -11.28 -33.27
C ALA A 202 -31.54 -11.16 -34.13
N ARG A 203 -30.41 -11.67 -33.64
CA ARG A 203 -29.12 -11.77 -34.37
C ARG A 203 -29.29 -12.62 -35.63
N GLU A 204 -29.87 -13.81 -35.51
CA GLU A 204 -30.15 -14.72 -36.63
C GLU A 204 -31.11 -14.13 -37.68
N ALA A 205 -32.10 -13.35 -37.25
CA ALA A 205 -32.97 -12.61 -38.17
C ALA A 205 -32.19 -11.54 -38.94
N HIS A 206 -31.27 -10.82 -38.28
CA HIS A 206 -30.39 -9.86 -38.93
C HIS A 206 -29.41 -10.54 -39.90
N MET A 207 -28.79 -11.65 -39.50
CA MET A 207 -27.92 -12.47 -40.35
C MET A 207 -28.64 -12.93 -41.62
N ARG A 208 -29.85 -13.54 -41.49
CA ARG A 208 -30.66 -13.95 -42.65
C ARG A 208 -30.98 -12.77 -43.57
N ALA A 209 -31.36 -11.61 -43.04
CA ALA A 209 -31.66 -10.42 -43.84
C ALA A 209 -30.42 -9.84 -44.54
N THR A 210 -29.24 -9.90 -43.92
CA THR A 210 -27.99 -9.43 -44.52
C THR A 210 -27.46 -10.39 -45.58
N ILE A 211 -27.52 -11.70 -45.34
CA ILE A 211 -27.16 -12.74 -46.31
C ILE A 211 -28.11 -12.68 -47.53
N ALA A 212 -29.42 -12.50 -47.31
CA ALA A 212 -30.39 -12.34 -48.38
C ALA A 212 -30.03 -11.14 -49.29
N ARG A 213 -29.70 -9.97 -48.70
CA ARG A 213 -29.23 -8.79 -49.44
C ARG A 213 -27.93 -9.06 -50.21
N ALA A 214 -26.93 -9.68 -49.58
CA ALA A 214 -25.67 -10.05 -50.23
C ALA A 214 -25.85 -11.02 -51.41
N SER A 215 -26.87 -11.88 -51.36
CA SER A 215 -27.20 -12.84 -52.43
C SER A 215 -28.09 -12.30 -53.54
N ALA A 216 -28.61 -11.07 -53.41
CA ALA A 216 -29.69 -10.56 -54.27
C ALA A 216 -29.34 -10.53 -55.77
N ASP A 217 -28.09 -10.22 -56.11
CA ASP A 217 -27.57 -10.18 -57.48
C ASP A 217 -27.15 -11.57 -58.01
N GLY A 218 -27.50 -12.66 -57.32
CA GLY A 218 -27.10 -14.03 -57.66
C GLY A 218 -25.68 -14.41 -57.25
N ARG A 219 -25.01 -13.55 -56.46
CA ARG A 219 -23.63 -13.72 -55.99
C ARG A 219 -23.48 -14.92 -55.05
N ARG A 220 -22.33 -15.61 -55.09
CA ARG A 220 -22.04 -16.74 -54.18
C ARG A 220 -21.63 -16.23 -52.80
N VAL A 221 -22.54 -16.32 -51.84
CA VAL A 221 -22.32 -15.88 -50.44
C VAL A 221 -21.86 -17.06 -49.58
N ALA A 222 -20.73 -16.91 -48.88
CA ALA A 222 -20.36 -17.74 -47.75
C ALA A 222 -20.71 -17.03 -46.44
N ALA A 223 -21.13 -17.79 -45.42
CA ALA A 223 -21.47 -17.27 -44.09
C ALA A 223 -20.55 -17.88 -43.03
N VAL A 224 -19.66 -17.04 -42.48
CA VAL A 224 -18.73 -17.36 -41.39
C VAL A 224 -19.36 -16.87 -40.09
N VAL A 225 -20.02 -17.78 -39.38
CA VAL A 225 -20.86 -17.47 -38.21
C VAL A 225 -20.63 -18.47 -37.09
N GLY A 226 -20.89 -18.07 -35.84
CA GLY A 226 -20.86 -18.93 -34.67
C GLY A 226 -21.66 -20.21 -34.95
N ALA A 227 -21.06 -21.38 -34.70
CA ALA A 227 -21.61 -22.65 -35.16
C ALA A 227 -23.04 -22.93 -34.66
N PHE A 228 -23.44 -22.35 -33.52
CA PHE A 228 -24.79 -22.38 -32.96
C PHE A 228 -25.85 -21.71 -33.86
N HIS A 229 -25.49 -20.66 -34.60
CA HIS A 229 -26.39 -19.91 -35.49
C HIS A 229 -26.51 -20.53 -36.88
N ALA A 230 -25.48 -21.26 -37.35
CA ALA A 230 -25.44 -21.85 -38.69
C ALA A 230 -26.70 -22.68 -39.06
N PRO A 231 -27.31 -23.50 -38.16
CA PRO A 231 -28.58 -24.17 -38.46
C PRO A 231 -29.73 -23.24 -38.82
N ALA A 232 -29.83 -22.08 -38.17
CA ALA A 232 -30.88 -21.09 -38.37
C ALA A 232 -30.73 -20.28 -39.67
N LEU A 233 -29.65 -20.49 -40.44
CA LEU A 233 -29.43 -19.87 -41.74
C LEU A 233 -29.84 -20.75 -42.93
N THR A 234 -30.26 -22.01 -42.67
CA THR A 234 -30.77 -22.93 -43.70
C THR A 234 -32.21 -22.62 -44.15
N THR A 235 -32.99 -21.92 -43.33
CA THR A 235 -34.42 -21.67 -43.56
C THR A 235 -34.64 -20.47 -44.48
N ARG A 236 -35.13 -20.74 -45.70
CA ARG A 236 -35.55 -19.73 -46.67
C ARG A 236 -36.96 -19.17 -46.38
N GLU A 237 -37.26 -18.91 -45.12
CA GLU A 237 -38.42 -18.10 -44.77
C GLU A 237 -38.16 -16.66 -45.24
N ALA A 238 -39.14 -16.08 -45.94
CA ALA A 238 -39.02 -14.71 -46.43
C ALA A 238 -39.10 -13.75 -45.23
N ALA A 239 -37.95 -13.28 -44.76
CA ALA A 239 -37.89 -12.23 -43.77
C ALA A 239 -38.69 -11.02 -44.29
N GLU A 240 -39.63 -10.51 -43.48
CA GLU A 240 -40.21 -9.20 -43.76
C GLU A 240 -39.05 -8.20 -43.85
N PRO A 241 -39.02 -7.33 -44.87
CA PRO A 241 -37.92 -6.39 -45.04
C PRO A 241 -37.94 -5.40 -43.88
N ALA A 242 -37.08 -5.63 -42.90
CA ALA A 242 -36.77 -4.63 -41.88
C ALA A 242 -36.42 -3.33 -42.61
N GLY A 243 -37.25 -2.30 -42.41
CA GLY A 243 -37.09 -1.02 -43.09
C GLY A 243 -35.70 -0.44 -42.84
N PRO A 244 -35.22 0.47 -43.70
CA PRO A 244 -33.96 1.15 -43.46
C PRO A 244 -34.00 1.76 -42.06
N VAL A 245 -33.07 1.35 -41.19
CA VAL A 245 -33.06 1.76 -39.79
C VAL A 245 -32.47 3.16 -39.69
N SER A 246 -33.19 4.13 -40.26
CA SER A 246 -32.96 5.57 -40.11
C SER A 246 -33.49 6.03 -38.75
N GLY A 247 -32.96 5.43 -37.70
CA GLY A 247 -33.03 5.93 -36.33
C GLY A 247 -31.79 6.76 -36.03
N ASP A 248 -31.92 7.77 -35.18
CA ASP A 248 -30.81 8.56 -34.66
C ASP A 248 -30.12 7.73 -33.55
N HIS A 249 -29.31 6.75 -33.95
CA HIS A 249 -28.68 5.80 -33.04
C HIS A 249 -27.58 6.47 -32.20
N PRO A 250 -27.48 6.16 -30.90
CA PRO A 250 -26.44 6.73 -30.03
C PRO A 250 -25.05 6.35 -30.52
N ALA A 251 -24.11 7.31 -30.44
CA ALA A 251 -22.82 7.21 -31.09
C ALA A 251 -21.92 6.12 -30.46
N VAL A 252 -21.74 5.00 -31.17
CA VAL A 252 -20.81 3.93 -30.76
C VAL A 252 -19.38 4.33 -31.12
N VAL A 253 -18.51 4.46 -30.12
CA VAL A 253 -17.08 4.71 -30.32
C VAL A 253 -16.40 3.38 -30.65
N THR A 254 -16.00 3.18 -31.92
CA THR A 254 -15.26 1.99 -32.36
C THR A 254 -13.77 2.27 -32.60
N SER A 255 -12.95 1.24 -32.43
CA SER A 255 -11.48 1.31 -32.54
C SER A 255 -10.88 -0.03 -32.96
N LEU A 256 -9.74 0.00 -33.64
CA LEU A 256 -8.86 -1.15 -33.88
C LEU A 256 -7.56 -0.94 -33.09
N VAL A 257 -7.36 -1.72 -32.02
CA VAL A 257 -6.21 -1.59 -31.10
C VAL A 257 -5.25 -2.78 -31.18
N PRO A 258 -3.95 -2.59 -30.91
CA PRO A 258 -3.04 -3.68 -30.59
C PRO A 258 -3.54 -4.49 -29.39
N TYR A 259 -3.32 -5.80 -29.41
CA TYR A 259 -3.67 -6.71 -28.31
C TYR A 259 -2.48 -7.65 -28.01
N ALA A 260 -2.66 -8.56 -27.05
CA ALA A 260 -1.59 -9.41 -26.54
C ALA A 260 -2.10 -10.80 -26.14
N PHE A 261 -1.25 -11.83 -26.18
CA PHE A 261 -1.64 -13.21 -25.85
C PHE A 261 -1.95 -13.42 -24.36
N ASP A 262 -1.33 -12.68 -23.45
CA ASP A 262 -1.63 -12.69 -22.01
C ASP A 262 -3.06 -12.17 -21.72
N LEU A 263 -3.53 -11.16 -22.46
CA LEU A 263 -4.91 -10.67 -22.40
C LEU A 263 -5.91 -11.64 -23.07
N LEU A 264 -5.48 -12.36 -24.11
CA LEU A 264 -6.31 -13.29 -24.87
C LEU A 264 -6.61 -14.61 -24.15
N ASP A 265 -5.80 -14.97 -23.14
CA ASP A 265 -5.99 -16.21 -22.40
C ASP A 265 -7.23 -16.18 -21.52
N SER A 266 -7.99 -17.28 -21.43
CA SER A 266 -9.21 -17.35 -20.61
C SER A 266 -8.99 -17.09 -19.11
N ARG A 267 -7.75 -17.12 -18.61
CA ARG A 267 -7.37 -16.76 -17.23
C ARG A 267 -7.23 -15.25 -17.02
N SER A 268 -7.20 -14.44 -18.08
CA SER A 268 -7.04 -12.99 -18.01
C SER A 268 -8.26 -12.27 -17.41
N GLY A 269 -9.43 -12.93 -17.46
CA GLY A 269 -10.74 -12.36 -17.19
C GLY A 269 -11.63 -12.19 -18.43
N TYR A 270 -11.11 -12.41 -19.65
CA TYR A 270 -11.91 -12.34 -20.88
C TYR A 270 -12.79 -13.61 -21.05
N PRO A 271 -14.14 -13.51 -21.04
CA PRO A 271 -15.01 -14.70 -20.97
C PRO A 271 -14.95 -15.61 -22.21
N ALA A 272 -14.71 -15.04 -23.40
CA ALA A 272 -14.56 -15.78 -24.65
C ALA A 272 -13.08 -16.11 -24.99
N GLY A 273 -12.15 -15.91 -24.04
CA GLY A 273 -10.73 -16.18 -24.23
C GLY A 273 -10.40 -17.65 -24.44
N ILE A 274 -9.32 -17.92 -25.16
CA ILE A 274 -8.85 -19.30 -25.42
C ILE A 274 -7.72 -19.67 -24.45
N ARG A 275 -7.65 -20.92 -24.00
CA ARG A 275 -6.51 -21.35 -23.16
C ARG A 275 -5.26 -21.55 -24.00
N ASP A 276 -4.13 -21.09 -23.45
CA ASP A 276 -2.78 -21.29 -23.96
C ASP A 276 -2.58 -20.75 -25.40
N PRO A 277 -2.88 -19.45 -25.67
CA PRO A 277 -2.96 -18.90 -27.03
C PRO A 277 -1.70 -19.05 -27.90
N ARG A 278 -0.50 -19.11 -27.32
CA ARG A 278 0.75 -19.36 -28.09
C ARG A 278 0.92 -20.82 -28.49
N TRP A 279 0.36 -21.76 -27.71
CA TRP A 279 0.15 -23.12 -28.19
C TRP A 279 -0.85 -23.15 -29.36
N GLN A 280 -1.96 -22.41 -29.27
CA GLN A 280 -2.98 -22.33 -30.33
C GLN A 280 -2.40 -21.75 -31.64
N GLN A 281 -1.55 -20.72 -31.55
CA GLN A 281 -0.78 -20.18 -32.67
C GLN A 281 0.14 -21.24 -33.29
N ALA A 282 0.75 -22.13 -32.49
CA ALA A 282 1.59 -23.21 -32.99
C ALA A 282 0.76 -24.32 -33.68
N VAL A 283 -0.43 -24.65 -33.18
CA VAL A 283 -1.39 -25.57 -33.84
C VAL A 283 -1.81 -25.01 -35.20
N PHE A 284 -2.19 -23.73 -35.26
CA PHE A 284 -2.53 -23.04 -36.52
C PHE A 284 -1.34 -23.03 -37.49
N THR A 285 -0.14 -22.72 -37.02
CA THR A 285 1.09 -22.70 -37.83
C THR A 285 1.46 -24.09 -38.38
N ALA A 286 1.06 -25.17 -37.72
CA ALA A 286 1.19 -26.54 -38.24
C ALA A 286 0.27 -26.80 -39.44
N GLY A 287 -0.86 -26.09 -39.57
CA GLY A 287 -1.73 -26.14 -40.75
C GLY A 287 -2.46 -27.48 -40.94
N GLY A 288 -2.75 -28.19 -39.84
CA GLY A 288 -3.34 -29.53 -39.88
C GLY A 288 -2.36 -30.68 -40.13
N ASP A 289 -1.05 -30.41 -40.24
CA ASP A 289 0.00 -31.42 -40.39
C ASP A 289 0.36 -32.07 -39.04
N PRO A 290 0.16 -33.41 -38.87
CA PRO A 290 0.49 -34.11 -37.63
C PRO A 290 1.98 -34.11 -37.26
N GLU A 291 2.89 -34.14 -38.25
CA GLU A 291 4.33 -34.12 -37.99
C GLU A 291 4.74 -32.74 -37.49
N ARG A 292 4.28 -31.66 -38.13
CA ARG A 292 4.57 -30.29 -37.69
C ARG A 292 3.96 -29.95 -36.32
N LEU A 293 2.87 -30.62 -35.93
CA LEU A 293 2.28 -30.53 -34.60
C LEU A 293 3.06 -31.33 -33.53
N HIS A 294 3.56 -32.54 -33.86
CA HIS A 294 4.53 -33.25 -33.00
C HIS A 294 5.77 -32.39 -32.74
N ASP A 295 6.27 -31.74 -33.79
CA ASP A 295 7.40 -30.82 -33.77
C ASP A 295 7.12 -29.56 -32.92
N ALA A 296 5.87 -29.07 -32.91
CA ALA A 296 5.42 -28.00 -32.02
C ALA A 296 5.36 -28.45 -30.55
N ALA A 297 4.89 -29.66 -30.26
CA ALA A 297 4.94 -30.25 -28.92
C ALA A 297 6.39 -30.35 -28.41
N ALA A 298 7.32 -30.82 -29.26
CA ALA A 298 8.75 -30.89 -28.93
C ALA A 298 9.34 -29.50 -28.59
N ARG A 299 9.00 -28.46 -29.37
CA ARG A 299 9.41 -27.06 -29.09
C ARG A 299 8.80 -26.51 -27.79
N ALA A 300 7.52 -26.77 -27.53
CA ALA A 300 6.87 -26.35 -26.29
C ALA A 300 7.48 -27.02 -25.06
N ILE A 301 7.66 -28.34 -25.09
CA ILE A 301 8.24 -29.13 -23.99
C ILE A 301 9.68 -28.69 -23.70
N THR A 302 10.51 -28.53 -24.73
CA THR A 302 11.90 -28.03 -24.55
C THR A 302 11.97 -26.57 -24.12
N GLY A 303 10.93 -25.78 -24.42
CA GLY A 303 10.69 -24.46 -23.83
C GLY A 303 10.44 -24.54 -22.32
N VAL A 304 9.49 -25.36 -21.87
CA VAL A 304 9.19 -25.54 -20.44
C VAL A 304 10.42 -26.04 -19.67
N CYS A 305 11.23 -26.93 -20.25
CA CYS A 305 12.52 -27.31 -19.66
C CYS A 305 13.51 -26.14 -19.52
N ARG A 306 13.47 -25.13 -20.40
CA ARG A 306 14.33 -23.94 -20.29
C ARG A 306 13.89 -23.08 -19.12
N GLU A 307 12.60 -22.78 -19.02
CA GLU A 307 12.06 -21.91 -17.97
C GLU A 307 12.15 -22.58 -16.58
N LEU A 308 11.94 -23.90 -16.49
CA LEU A 308 12.21 -24.66 -15.26
C LEU A 308 13.69 -24.57 -14.84
N ARG A 309 14.63 -24.65 -15.78
CA ARG A 309 16.07 -24.47 -15.48
C ARG A 309 16.41 -23.03 -15.09
N ALA A 310 15.76 -22.03 -15.69
CA ALA A 310 15.91 -20.63 -15.30
C ALA A 310 15.38 -20.38 -13.87
N ALA A 311 14.28 -21.03 -13.49
CA ALA A 311 13.79 -21.10 -12.11
C ALA A 311 14.63 -22.01 -11.18
N GLY A 312 15.78 -22.51 -11.64
CA GLY A 312 16.71 -23.32 -10.84
C GLY A 312 16.22 -24.74 -10.51
N HIS A 313 15.31 -25.31 -11.29
CA HIS A 313 14.86 -26.71 -11.20
C HIS A 313 15.53 -27.59 -12.27
N VAL A 314 15.80 -28.85 -11.93
CA VAL A 314 16.35 -29.82 -12.87
C VAL A 314 15.28 -30.27 -13.86
N ALA A 315 15.48 -29.95 -15.13
CA ALA A 315 14.72 -30.45 -16.29
C ALA A 315 15.68 -30.61 -17.48
N GLY A 316 16.23 -31.81 -17.67
CA GLY A 316 17.19 -32.16 -18.71
C GLY A 316 16.57 -32.60 -20.05
N THR A 317 17.41 -33.14 -20.92
CA THR A 317 17.00 -33.72 -22.21
C THR A 317 16.32 -35.08 -22.07
N GLY A 318 16.58 -35.81 -20.98
CA GLY A 318 15.89 -37.07 -20.67
C GLY A 318 14.41 -36.83 -20.38
N GLU A 319 14.12 -35.88 -19.49
CA GLU A 319 12.77 -35.46 -19.12
C GLU A 319 12.03 -34.88 -20.33
N ALA A 320 12.67 -34.02 -21.13
CA ALA A 320 12.07 -33.49 -22.35
C ALA A 320 11.66 -34.60 -23.34
N ARG A 321 12.53 -35.60 -23.55
CA ARG A 321 12.25 -36.75 -24.42
C ARG A 321 11.15 -37.64 -23.85
N GLU A 322 11.14 -37.87 -22.54
CA GLU A 322 10.15 -38.70 -21.87
C GLU A 322 8.76 -38.04 -21.85
N THR A 323 8.68 -36.73 -21.60
CA THR A 323 7.43 -35.97 -21.76
C THR A 323 6.90 -36.05 -23.18
N LEU A 324 7.75 -35.87 -24.20
CA LEU A 324 7.31 -35.97 -25.60
C LEU A 324 6.83 -37.39 -25.95
N ARG A 325 7.51 -38.42 -25.45
CA ARG A 325 7.08 -39.82 -25.58
C ARG A 325 5.71 -40.03 -24.95
N VAL A 326 5.53 -39.64 -23.68
CA VAL A 326 4.27 -39.79 -22.93
C VAL A 326 3.14 -39.04 -23.61
N ALA A 327 3.35 -37.81 -24.09
CA ALA A 327 2.34 -37.06 -24.85
C ALA A 327 1.91 -37.80 -26.14
N CYS A 328 2.86 -38.38 -26.88
CA CYS A 328 2.56 -39.15 -28.09
C CYS A 328 1.87 -40.49 -27.79
N ASP A 329 2.22 -41.17 -26.71
CA ASP A 329 1.58 -42.42 -26.31
C ASP A 329 0.15 -42.18 -25.77
N LEU A 330 -0.07 -41.09 -25.02
CA LEU A 330 -1.41 -40.61 -24.67
C LEU A 330 -2.26 -40.27 -25.91
N ALA A 331 -1.66 -39.63 -26.93
CA ALA A 331 -2.34 -39.34 -28.18
C ALA A 331 -2.77 -40.64 -28.91
N ARG A 332 -1.87 -41.62 -29.03
CA ARG A 332 -2.15 -42.94 -29.63
C ARG A 332 -3.26 -43.68 -28.88
N LEU A 333 -3.22 -43.71 -27.55
CA LEU A 333 -4.25 -44.33 -26.71
C LEU A 333 -5.63 -43.66 -26.86
N ARG A 334 -5.66 -42.39 -27.28
CA ARG A 334 -6.87 -41.60 -27.52
C ARG A 334 -7.29 -41.57 -29.00
N GLY A 335 -6.62 -42.34 -29.87
CA GLY A 335 -6.93 -42.41 -31.31
C GLY A 335 -6.53 -41.18 -32.12
N LEU A 336 -5.66 -40.32 -31.59
CA LEU A 336 -5.29 -39.03 -32.16
C LEU A 336 -4.06 -39.16 -33.09
N ALA A 337 -4.05 -38.39 -34.18
CA ALA A 337 -2.92 -38.37 -35.13
C ALA A 337 -1.65 -37.71 -34.54
N ALA A 338 -1.81 -36.78 -33.60
CA ALA A 338 -0.73 -36.03 -32.95
C ALA A 338 -1.15 -35.60 -31.53
N PRO A 339 -0.20 -35.26 -30.62
CA PRO A 339 -0.52 -34.82 -29.26
C PRO A 339 -1.17 -33.43 -29.23
N GLY A 340 -2.39 -33.35 -28.69
CA GLY A 340 -3.10 -32.10 -28.42
C GLY A 340 -2.68 -31.43 -27.11
N ARG A 341 -3.27 -30.26 -26.82
CA ARG A 341 -2.99 -29.43 -25.63
C ARG A 341 -3.06 -30.23 -24.33
N GLY A 342 -4.13 -31.01 -24.15
CA GLY A 342 -4.36 -31.84 -22.96
C GLY A 342 -3.42 -33.04 -22.83
N GLU A 343 -2.83 -33.52 -23.94
CA GLU A 343 -1.89 -34.64 -23.95
C GLU A 343 -0.48 -34.14 -23.58
N VAL A 344 -0.11 -32.95 -24.06
CA VAL A 344 1.13 -32.25 -23.68
C VAL A 344 1.10 -31.81 -22.21
N LEU A 345 -0.01 -31.23 -21.73
CA LEU A 345 -0.14 -30.79 -20.33
C LEU A 345 -0.13 -31.95 -19.33
N GLU A 346 -0.80 -33.07 -19.64
CA GLU A 346 -0.76 -34.28 -18.81
C GLU A 346 0.67 -34.81 -18.73
N ALA A 347 1.35 -35.00 -19.86
CA ALA A 347 2.73 -35.47 -19.89
C ALA A 347 3.71 -34.54 -19.14
N LEU A 348 3.54 -33.21 -19.24
CA LEU A 348 4.33 -32.23 -18.49
C LEU A 348 4.08 -32.35 -16.98
N THR A 349 2.82 -32.49 -16.57
CA THR A 349 2.44 -32.63 -15.16
C THR A 349 2.96 -33.94 -14.57
N THR A 350 2.83 -35.06 -15.30
CA THR A 350 3.34 -36.37 -14.87
C THR A 350 4.87 -36.40 -14.76
N VAL A 351 5.59 -36.01 -15.80
CA VAL A 351 7.06 -36.19 -15.88
C VAL A 351 7.82 -35.06 -15.15
N MET A 352 7.36 -33.81 -15.29
CA MET A 352 8.05 -32.64 -14.71
C MET A 352 7.42 -32.14 -13.41
N GLY A 353 6.13 -32.36 -13.18
CA GLY A 353 5.45 -31.97 -11.93
C GLY A 353 5.57 -33.02 -10.81
N GLN A 354 5.73 -34.30 -11.16
CA GLN A 354 6.07 -35.41 -10.24
C GLN A 354 5.12 -35.61 -9.04
N GLY A 355 3.91 -35.03 -9.09
CA GLY A 355 2.93 -35.06 -8.00
C GLY A 355 3.18 -34.05 -6.88
N GLU A 356 4.10 -33.10 -7.04
CA GLU A 356 4.41 -32.07 -6.03
C GLU A 356 3.67 -30.74 -6.35
N PRO A 357 2.55 -30.40 -5.67
CA PRO A 357 1.75 -29.22 -6.01
C PRO A 357 2.35 -27.89 -5.53
N LEU A 358 3.28 -27.94 -4.57
CA LEU A 358 4.01 -26.79 -4.04
C LEU A 358 5.45 -26.82 -4.55
N GLY A 359 6.20 -25.72 -4.41
CA GLY A 359 7.57 -25.63 -4.94
C GLY A 359 7.62 -25.87 -6.45
N ARG A 360 8.07 -27.08 -6.85
CA ARG A 360 8.21 -27.50 -8.26
C ARG A 360 6.91 -27.37 -9.07
N GLY A 361 5.75 -27.65 -8.47
CA GLY A 361 4.45 -27.46 -9.12
C GLY A 361 4.16 -25.99 -9.49
N ARG A 362 4.53 -25.04 -8.63
CA ARG A 362 4.39 -23.59 -8.92
C ARG A 362 5.38 -23.11 -9.99
N ALA A 363 6.60 -23.63 -9.97
CA ALA A 363 7.59 -23.34 -11.01
C ALA A 363 7.16 -23.89 -12.39
N LEU A 364 6.58 -25.10 -12.42
CA LEU A 364 5.97 -25.67 -13.62
C LEU A 364 4.80 -24.80 -14.11
N ALA A 365 3.91 -24.33 -13.22
CA ALA A 365 2.80 -23.45 -13.61
C ALA A 365 3.29 -22.15 -14.28
N ARG A 366 4.28 -21.45 -13.68
CA ARG A 366 4.89 -20.25 -14.27
C ARG A 366 5.63 -20.53 -15.59
N ALA A 367 6.26 -21.69 -15.72
CA ALA A 367 6.90 -22.12 -16.96
C ALA A 367 5.88 -22.45 -18.08
N LEU A 368 4.75 -23.08 -17.73
CA LEU A 368 3.64 -23.33 -18.66
C LEU A 368 3.02 -22.02 -19.14
N GLU A 369 2.75 -21.08 -18.25
CA GLU A 369 2.27 -19.73 -18.55
C GLU A 369 3.22 -19.01 -19.53
N THR A 370 4.52 -18.92 -19.19
CA THR A 370 5.54 -18.27 -20.02
C THR A 370 5.67 -18.88 -21.43
N VAL A 371 5.52 -20.20 -21.56
CA VAL A 371 5.77 -20.92 -22.82
C VAL A 371 4.51 -21.12 -23.67
N LEU A 372 3.35 -21.34 -23.05
CA LEU A 372 2.10 -21.70 -23.72
C LEU A 372 1.11 -20.53 -23.84
N VAL A 373 1.16 -19.54 -22.94
CA VAL A 373 0.44 -18.26 -23.10
C VAL A 373 1.36 -17.25 -23.79
N GLY A 374 2.50 -16.94 -23.17
CA GLY A 374 3.44 -15.93 -23.66
C GLY A 374 2.87 -14.50 -23.69
N THR A 375 3.73 -13.56 -24.08
CA THR A 375 3.44 -12.10 -24.08
C THR A 375 3.61 -11.48 -25.47
N ASP A 376 3.48 -12.29 -26.53
CA ASP A 376 3.56 -11.83 -27.92
C ASP A 376 2.44 -10.81 -28.20
N ARG A 377 2.79 -9.67 -28.82
CA ARG A 377 1.90 -8.53 -29.07
C ARG A 377 1.70 -8.29 -30.57
N GLY A 378 0.46 -7.99 -30.95
CA GLY A 378 0.16 -7.58 -32.31
C GLY A 378 0.47 -6.10 -32.58
N ARG A 379 0.21 -5.69 -33.81
CA ARG A 379 0.38 -4.31 -34.31
C ARG A 379 -0.62 -4.02 -35.42
N VAL A 380 -1.08 -2.78 -35.51
CA VAL A 380 -1.91 -2.30 -36.63
C VAL A 380 -1.04 -1.87 -37.82
N ALA A 381 -1.57 -1.97 -39.04
CA ALA A 381 -0.87 -1.50 -40.23
C ALA A 381 -0.61 0.02 -40.22
N PRO A 382 0.53 0.50 -40.77
CA PRO A 382 0.75 1.92 -41.02
C PRO A 382 -0.39 2.51 -41.89
N GLY A 383 -0.88 3.70 -41.53
CA GLY A 383 -2.02 4.33 -42.20
C GLY A 383 -3.41 3.87 -41.69
N THR A 384 -3.48 3.04 -40.66
CA THR A 384 -4.73 2.81 -39.89
C THR A 384 -5.17 4.12 -39.21
N PRO A 385 -6.46 4.50 -39.24
CA PRO A 385 -6.96 5.70 -38.58
C PRO A 385 -6.71 5.71 -37.06
N ARG A 386 -6.39 6.89 -36.49
CA ARG A 386 -6.33 7.09 -35.03
C ARG A 386 -7.71 6.82 -34.44
N SER A 387 -7.78 5.97 -33.42
CA SER A 387 -9.02 5.60 -32.73
C SER A 387 -8.74 5.17 -31.29
N GLY A 388 -9.78 5.00 -30.47
CA GLY A 388 -9.67 4.61 -29.07
C GLY A 388 -9.19 5.74 -28.15
N LEU A 389 -8.35 5.39 -27.16
CA LEU A 389 -8.09 6.24 -26.00
C LEU A 389 -7.50 7.62 -26.33
N GLY A 390 -6.57 7.71 -27.28
CA GLY A 390 -5.96 8.98 -27.70
C GLY A 390 -6.99 10.01 -28.16
N PRO A 391 -7.76 9.74 -29.24
CA PRO A 391 -8.84 10.61 -29.69
C PRO A 391 -9.96 10.82 -28.65
N SER A 392 -10.30 9.82 -27.82
CA SER A 392 -11.27 10.00 -26.72
C SER A 392 -10.78 11.06 -25.72
N VAL A 393 -9.52 10.99 -25.30
CA VAL A 393 -8.93 11.94 -24.35
C VAL A 393 -8.76 13.32 -24.99
N GLU A 394 -8.36 13.41 -26.26
CA GLU A 394 -8.30 14.70 -27.00
C GLU A 394 -9.68 15.38 -27.07
N ALA A 395 -10.76 14.61 -27.28
CA ALA A 395 -12.13 15.12 -27.24
C ALA A 395 -12.58 15.55 -25.82
N GLU A 396 -12.29 14.75 -24.78
CA GLU A 396 -12.60 15.08 -23.38
C GLU A 396 -11.83 16.35 -22.92
N LEU A 397 -10.55 16.47 -23.25
CA LEU A 397 -9.73 17.66 -22.96
C LEU A 397 -10.30 18.92 -23.62
N THR A 398 -10.71 18.80 -24.89
CA THR A 398 -11.37 19.89 -25.64
C THR A 398 -12.69 20.30 -24.97
N ALA A 399 -13.54 19.34 -24.62
CA ALA A 399 -14.82 19.58 -23.96
C ALA A 399 -14.67 20.22 -22.55
N LEU A 400 -13.61 19.86 -21.82
CA LEU A 400 -13.30 20.41 -20.50
C LEU A 400 -12.42 21.68 -20.55
N ARG A 401 -12.03 22.14 -21.75
CA ARG A 401 -11.17 23.31 -21.99
C ARG A 401 -9.83 23.23 -21.24
N LEU A 402 -9.16 22.09 -21.38
CA LEU A 402 -7.82 21.82 -20.85
C LEU A 402 -6.79 21.86 -22.01
N PRO A 403 -5.48 22.03 -21.71
CA PRO A 403 -4.40 21.90 -22.70
C PRO A 403 -4.47 20.60 -23.52
N GLY A 404 -3.95 20.64 -24.75
CA GLY A 404 -4.07 19.54 -25.71
C GLY A 404 -3.05 19.63 -26.84
N PRO A 405 -3.19 18.85 -27.92
CA PRO A 405 -2.23 18.86 -29.04
C PRO A 405 -2.11 20.24 -29.73
N ASP A 406 -3.20 21.01 -29.79
CA ASP A 406 -3.23 22.36 -30.40
C ASP A 406 -2.81 23.48 -29.43
N ASP A 407 -2.77 23.22 -28.12
CA ASP A 407 -2.28 24.12 -27.07
C ASP A 407 -1.43 23.34 -26.05
N PRO A 408 -0.16 23.04 -26.39
CA PRO A 408 0.71 22.20 -25.56
C PRO A 408 1.43 22.96 -24.44
N ALA A 409 1.11 24.23 -24.22
CA ALA A 409 1.81 25.08 -23.25
C ALA A 409 1.58 24.58 -21.80
N PRO A 410 2.65 24.45 -20.97
CA PRO A 410 2.49 24.06 -19.58
C PRO A 410 1.62 25.05 -18.80
N ARG A 411 0.64 24.53 -18.06
CA ARG A 411 -0.37 25.35 -17.37
C ARG A 411 -0.63 24.84 -15.96
N GLU A 412 -0.50 25.71 -14.97
CA GLU A 412 -1.02 25.42 -13.63
C GLU A 412 -2.52 25.79 -13.53
N VAL A 413 -3.28 24.93 -12.87
CA VAL A 413 -4.72 25.07 -12.67
C VAL A 413 -5.05 24.79 -11.20
N ARG A 414 -5.92 25.62 -10.61
CA ARG A 414 -6.56 25.36 -9.31
C ARG A 414 -8.02 24.99 -9.57
N LEU A 415 -8.49 23.91 -8.94
CA LEU A 415 -9.85 23.39 -9.10
C LEU A 415 -10.59 23.46 -7.76
N ASP A 416 -11.91 23.64 -7.80
CA ASP A 416 -12.82 23.52 -6.65
C ASP A 416 -13.87 22.45 -6.98
N PRO A 417 -13.53 21.14 -6.85
CA PRO A 417 -14.35 20.04 -7.36
C PRO A 417 -15.73 19.95 -6.70
N LEU A 418 -15.84 20.38 -5.44
CA LEU A 418 -17.06 20.32 -4.65
C LEU A 418 -18.03 21.47 -4.94
N ARG A 419 -17.57 22.60 -5.50
CA ARG A 419 -18.43 23.73 -5.88
C ARG A 419 -18.69 23.89 -7.37
N SER A 420 -17.84 23.31 -8.23
CA SER A 420 -17.90 23.50 -9.68
C SER A 420 -18.00 22.17 -10.42
N ALA A 421 -19.15 21.87 -11.03
CA ALA A 421 -19.36 20.66 -11.83
C ALA A 421 -18.52 20.61 -13.13
N LEU A 422 -17.88 21.72 -13.53
CA LEU A 422 -16.84 21.69 -14.57
C LEU A 422 -15.51 21.22 -13.99
N ASP A 423 -15.14 21.72 -12.82
CA ASP A 423 -13.87 21.41 -12.17
C ASP A 423 -13.85 20.04 -11.50
N GLY A 424 -15.01 19.53 -11.07
CA GLY A 424 -15.18 18.12 -10.69
C GLY A 424 -14.92 17.16 -11.85
N ARG A 425 -15.44 17.44 -13.06
CA ARG A 425 -15.15 16.63 -14.25
C ARG A 425 -13.69 16.74 -14.71
N ARG A 426 -13.06 17.90 -14.52
CA ARG A 426 -11.61 18.08 -14.74
C ARG A 426 -10.79 17.25 -13.77
N GLU A 427 -11.10 17.31 -12.48
CA GLU A 427 -10.45 16.51 -11.44
C GLU A 427 -10.57 15.00 -11.76
N VAL A 428 -11.77 14.52 -12.09
CA VAL A 428 -12.00 13.11 -12.51
C VAL A 428 -11.12 12.70 -13.70
N LEU A 429 -11.06 13.51 -14.77
CA LEU A 429 -10.20 13.19 -15.92
C LEU A 429 -8.72 13.19 -15.53
N LEU A 430 -8.27 14.14 -14.71
CA LEU A 430 -6.87 14.22 -14.27
C LEU A 430 -6.49 13.03 -13.37
N GLN A 431 -7.37 12.60 -12.46
CA GLN A 431 -7.18 11.39 -11.65
C GLN A 431 -7.12 10.14 -12.54
N ARG A 432 -8.06 9.96 -13.49
CA ARG A 432 -8.05 8.86 -14.47
C ARG A 432 -6.74 8.82 -15.28
N LEU A 433 -6.28 9.98 -15.78
CA LEU A 433 -5.04 10.10 -16.56
C LEU A 433 -3.77 9.92 -15.72
N ALA A 434 -3.79 10.27 -14.44
CA ALA A 434 -2.69 10.02 -13.51
C ALA A 434 -2.57 8.54 -13.17
N VAL A 435 -3.69 7.86 -12.86
CA VAL A 435 -3.77 6.40 -12.64
C VAL A 435 -3.30 5.62 -13.88
N CYS A 436 -3.67 6.06 -15.09
CA CYS A 436 -3.15 5.49 -16.34
C CYS A 436 -1.65 5.74 -16.60
N GLY A 437 -0.95 6.48 -15.72
CA GLY A 437 0.47 6.78 -15.86
C GLY A 437 0.82 7.70 -17.04
N THR A 438 -0.14 8.44 -17.59
CA THR A 438 0.02 9.18 -18.86
C THR A 438 1.05 10.31 -18.81
N GLY A 439 1.33 10.85 -17.62
CA GLY A 439 2.24 11.99 -17.45
C GLY A 439 1.70 13.32 -17.95
N TYR A 440 0.39 13.43 -18.21
CA TYR A 440 -0.26 14.67 -18.66
C TYR A 440 -0.44 15.71 -17.54
N GLY A 441 -0.63 15.26 -16.29
CA GLY A 441 -0.85 16.12 -15.12
C GLY A 441 -0.09 15.67 -13.89
N GLU A 442 0.49 16.62 -13.17
CA GLU A 442 1.20 16.45 -11.90
C GLU A 442 0.43 17.19 -10.77
N PRO A 443 0.05 16.53 -9.66
CA PRO A 443 -0.64 17.19 -8.56
C PRO A 443 0.35 18.03 -7.73
N ILE A 444 -0.01 19.27 -7.44
CA ILE A 444 0.76 20.17 -6.57
C ILE A 444 0.12 20.14 -5.18
N GLN A 445 0.91 19.87 -4.14
CA GLN A 445 0.43 19.90 -2.76
C GLN A 445 -0.09 21.29 -2.37
N VAL A 446 -1.17 21.32 -1.59
CA VAL A 446 -1.81 22.55 -1.11
C VAL A 446 -2.07 22.39 0.38
N ALA A 447 -1.30 23.08 1.21
CA ALA A 447 -1.58 23.16 2.64
C ALA A 447 -2.92 23.87 2.89
N GLY A 448 -3.69 23.37 3.86
CA GLY A 448 -4.86 24.05 4.40
C GLY A 448 -4.46 25.24 5.29
N THR A 449 -5.39 26.17 5.51
CA THR A 449 -5.23 27.20 6.54
C THR A 449 -5.67 26.63 7.89
N GLY A 450 -4.72 26.14 8.67
CA GLY A 450 -4.97 25.34 9.87
C GLY A 450 -5.10 23.84 9.54
N ASP A 451 -5.42 23.04 10.55
CA ASP A 451 -5.38 21.56 10.51
C ASP A 451 -6.56 20.93 9.72
N ALA A 452 -7.07 21.65 8.69
CA ALA A 452 -8.21 21.28 7.87
C ALA A 452 -7.79 20.96 6.43
N ALA A 453 -8.31 19.88 5.87
CA ALA A 453 -8.00 19.43 4.51
C ALA A 453 -8.32 20.51 3.45
N ALA A 454 -7.42 20.68 2.48
CA ALA A 454 -7.57 21.69 1.43
C ALA A 454 -8.75 21.38 0.50
N LEU A 455 -9.79 22.23 0.55
CA LEU A 455 -11.02 22.13 -0.27
C LEU A 455 -10.81 22.33 -1.78
N THR A 456 -9.58 22.58 -2.23
CA THR A 456 -9.24 22.87 -3.64
C THR A 456 -7.93 22.19 -4.02
N THR A 457 -7.92 21.44 -5.12
CA THR A 457 -6.71 20.84 -5.68
C THR A 457 -5.93 21.82 -6.56
N ARG A 458 -4.63 21.58 -6.74
CA ARG A 458 -3.80 22.24 -7.76
C ARG A 458 -3.11 21.19 -8.62
N TRP A 459 -3.00 21.48 -9.91
CA TRP A 459 -2.37 20.61 -10.90
C TRP A 459 -1.47 21.44 -11.82
N ARG A 460 -0.36 20.83 -12.25
CA ARG A 460 0.46 21.29 -13.38
C ARG A 460 0.19 20.38 -14.57
N LEU A 461 -0.27 20.94 -15.68
CA LEU A 461 -0.68 20.22 -16.88
C LEU A 461 0.30 20.51 -18.02
N ALA A 462 0.66 19.49 -18.81
CA ALA A 462 1.50 19.66 -20.01
C ALA A 462 1.25 18.55 -21.04
N TRP A 463 0.92 18.93 -22.28
CA TRP A 463 0.82 17.99 -23.39
C TRP A 463 2.20 17.79 -24.03
N THR A 464 2.92 16.75 -23.59
CA THR A 464 4.26 16.42 -24.11
C THR A 464 4.20 15.32 -25.17
N PRO A 465 5.23 15.14 -26.03
CA PRO A 465 5.29 14.04 -26.99
C PRO A 465 5.23 12.63 -26.37
N ALA A 466 5.45 12.50 -25.06
CA ALA A 466 5.29 11.23 -24.34
C ALA A 466 3.83 10.90 -24.00
N VAL A 467 2.93 11.89 -23.95
CA VAL A 467 1.51 11.69 -23.57
C VAL A 467 0.78 10.82 -24.61
N PRO A 468 0.83 11.09 -25.94
CA PRO A 468 0.22 10.21 -26.93
C PRO A 468 0.75 8.76 -26.85
N VAL A 469 2.06 8.57 -26.73
CA VAL A 469 2.68 7.23 -26.65
C VAL A 469 2.21 6.46 -25.40
N ARG A 470 2.01 7.16 -24.27
CA ARG A 470 1.47 6.56 -23.05
C ARG A 470 -0.04 6.30 -23.13
N LEU A 471 -0.79 7.13 -23.87
CA LEU A 471 -2.21 6.89 -24.18
C LEU A 471 -2.37 5.66 -25.10
N ASP A 472 -1.51 5.48 -26.10
CA ASP A 472 -1.54 4.30 -26.97
C ASP A 472 -1.24 3.00 -26.16
N LEU A 473 -0.34 3.07 -25.18
CA LEU A 473 -0.06 1.95 -24.26
C LEU A 473 -1.20 1.69 -23.27
N ALA A 474 -1.81 2.73 -22.70
CA ALA A 474 -2.96 2.60 -21.79
C ALA A 474 -4.23 2.14 -22.54
N GLY A 475 -4.34 2.41 -23.84
CA GLY A 475 -5.47 2.03 -24.69
C GLY A 475 -5.73 0.52 -24.78
N MET A 476 -4.73 -0.33 -24.48
CA MET A 476 -4.92 -1.79 -24.34
C MET A 476 -5.89 -2.16 -23.20
N ARG A 477 -6.08 -1.28 -22.21
CA ARG A 477 -6.93 -1.50 -21.03
C ARG A 477 -8.32 -0.85 -21.15
N GLY A 478 -8.54 0.00 -22.16
CA GLY A 478 -9.82 0.66 -22.38
C GLY A 478 -9.76 1.78 -23.41
N VAL A 479 -10.84 1.97 -24.16
CA VAL A 479 -10.93 2.97 -25.24
C VAL A 479 -11.35 4.37 -24.79
N THR A 480 -11.70 4.55 -23.51
CA THR A 480 -12.00 5.85 -22.88
C THR A 480 -11.23 5.99 -21.57
N ALA A 481 -11.09 7.22 -21.06
CA ALA A 481 -10.30 7.48 -19.84
C ALA A 481 -10.81 6.72 -18.61
N ALA A 482 -12.11 6.48 -18.51
CA ALA A 482 -12.70 5.70 -17.42
C ALA A 482 -12.27 4.22 -17.48
N LEU A 483 -12.45 3.60 -18.65
CA LEU A 483 -12.16 2.18 -18.87
C LEU A 483 -10.66 1.88 -18.70
N ALA A 484 -9.79 2.74 -19.24
CA ALA A 484 -8.35 2.59 -19.11
C ALA A 484 -7.86 2.73 -17.65
N ALA A 485 -8.51 3.60 -16.85
CA ALA A 485 -8.23 3.73 -15.42
C ALA A 485 -8.70 2.49 -14.64
N GLU A 486 -9.92 1.99 -14.89
CA GLU A 486 -10.44 0.79 -14.24
C GLU A 486 -9.56 -0.43 -14.53
N GLY A 487 -9.24 -0.68 -15.82
CA GLY A 487 -8.36 -1.77 -16.22
C GLY A 487 -6.96 -1.67 -15.62
N THR A 488 -6.44 -0.44 -15.44
CA THR A 488 -5.14 -0.22 -14.78
C THR A 488 -5.20 -0.53 -13.28
N LEU A 489 -6.24 -0.11 -12.57
CA LEU A 489 -6.42 -0.44 -11.15
C LEU A 489 -6.61 -1.95 -10.93
N ARG A 490 -7.40 -2.62 -11.79
CA ARG A 490 -7.60 -4.08 -11.79
C ARG A 490 -6.32 -4.86 -12.09
N GLU A 491 -5.44 -4.35 -12.93
CA GLU A 491 -4.12 -4.96 -13.19
C GLU A 491 -3.18 -4.79 -12.00
N THR A 492 -3.06 -3.56 -11.47
CA THR A 492 -2.20 -3.25 -10.31
C THR A 492 -2.59 -4.08 -9.08
N PHE A 493 -3.88 -4.13 -8.73
CA PHE A 493 -4.38 -4.92 -7.61
C PHE A 493 -4.08 -6.42 -7.77
N ARG A 494 -4.31 -7.00 -8.95
CA ARG A 494 -4.00 -8.42 -9.21
C ARG A 494 -2.50 -8.72 -9.11
N ARG A 495 -1.64 -7.82 -9.63
CA ARG A 495 -0.18 -7.98 -9.55
C ARG A 495 0.29 -7.97 -8.10
N GLU A 496 -0.11 -6.98 -7.32
CA GLU A 496 0.41 -6.79 -5.96
C GLU A 496 -0.21 -7.78 -4.97
N ALA A 497 -1.46 -8.22 -5.18
CA ALA A 497 -2.03 -9.34 -4.42
C ALA A 497 -1.35 -10.69 -4.74
N ALA A 498 -0.71 -10.87 -5.90
CA ALA A 498 -0.03 -12.12 -6.23
C ALA A 498 1.28 -12.35 -5.42
N ASP A 499 1.87 -11.29 -4.88
CA ASP A 499 3.12 -11.33 -4.12
C ASP A 499 2.93 -11.50 -2.60
N GLY A 500 1.68 -11.52 -2.09
CA GLY A 500 1.42 -11.77 -0.66
C GLY A 500 -0.04 -11.82 -0.20
N GLY A 501 -1.01 -11.66 -1.10
CA GLY A 501 -2.41 -11.36 -0.75
C GLY A 501 -2.68 -9.85 -0.61
N PRO A 502 -3.94 -9.42 -0.56
CA PRO A 502 -4.29 -8.01 -0.44
C PRO A 502 -3.90 -7.46 0.94
N THR A 503 -3.11 -6.38 0.95
CA THR A 503 -2.72 -5.68 2.18
C THR A 503 -3.68 -4.53 2.50
N SER A 504 -3.78 -4.16 3.77
CA SER A 504 -4.59 -3.01 4.24
C SER A 504 -4.30 -1.73 3.44
N ALA A 505 -3.01 -1.42 3.23
CA ALA A 505 -2.56 -0.29 2.42
C ALA A 505 -2.98 -0.38 0.94
N LEU A 506 -2.86 -1.57 0.30
CA LEU A 506 -3.28 -1.79 -1.09
C LEU A 506 -4.79 -1.60 -1.27
N VAL A 507 -5.60 -2.16 -0.35
CA VAL A 507 -7.06 -2.04 -0.38
C VAL A 507 -7.49 -0.57 -0.19
N LEU A 508 -6.88 0.15 0.76
CA LEU A 508 -7.16 1.56 1.00
C LEU A 508 -6.69 2.49 -0.12
N ALA A 509 -5.60 2.16 -0.82
CA ALA A 509 -5.20 2.85 -2.04
C ALA A 509 -6.21 2.60 -3.18
N GLY A 510 -6.51 1.33 -3.47
CA GLY A 510 -7.43 0.94 -4.53
C GLY A 510 -8.84 1.52 -4.37
N LEU A 511 -9.39 1.53 -3.15
CA LEU A 511 -10.68 2.16 -2.86
C LEU A 511 -10.66 3.68 -3.08
N ARG A 512 -9.59 4.35 -2.62
CA ARG A 512 -9.42 5.81 -2.77
C ARG A 512 -9.33 6.22 -4.24
N ASP A 513 -8.55 5.46 -5.02
CA ASP A 513 -8.28 5.81 -6.41
C ASP A 513 -9.44 5.43 -7.34
N ALA A 514 -10.16 4.33 -7.07
CA ALA A 514 -11.43 4.01 -7.73
C ALA A 514 -12.49 5.10 -7.49
N ALA A 515 -12.61 5.59 -6.26
CA ALA A 515 -13.56 6.64 -5.89
C ALA A 515 -13.22 8.00 -6.52
N ARG A 516 -11.92 8.35 -6.59
CA ARG A 516 -11.41 9.56 -7.28
C ARG A 516 -11.56 9.49 -8.79
N CYS A 517 -11.35 8.31 -9.38
CA CYS A 517 -11.52 8.08 -10.81
C CYS A 517 -12.98 7.93 -11.25
N ASP A 518 -13.96 8.09 -10.35
CA ASP A 518 -15.38 7.98 -10.68
C ASP A 518 -15.70 6.61 -11.32
N LEU A 519 -15.40 5.54 -10.58
CA LEU A 519 -15.55 4.14 -11.00
C LEU A 519 -16.43 3.35 -10.00
N PRO A 520 -17.76 3.57 -9.99
CA PRO A 520 -18.64 3.10 -8.93
C PRO A 520 -18.65 1.57 -8.73
N ALA A 521 -18.58 0.77 -9.80
CA ALA A 521 -18.51 -0.69 -9.69
C ALA A 521 -17.23 -1.17 -9.00
N LEU A 522 -16.09 -0.52 -9.28
CA LEU A 522 -14.82 -0.81 -8.63
C LEU A 522 -14.77 -0.30 -7.19
N VAL A 523 -15.52 0.76 -6.85
CA VAL A 523 -15.71 1.21 -5.46
C VAL A 523 -16.44 0.15 -4.64
N SER A 524 -17.55 -0.42 -5.14
CA SER A 524 -18.24 -1.52 -4.45
C SER A 524 -17.37 -2.77 -4.30
N GLU A 525 -16.59 -3.13 -5.32
CA GLU A 525 -15.63 -4.24 -5.25
C GLU A 525 -14.56 -4.02 -4.16
N ARG A 526 -13.93 -2.83 -4.13
CA ARG A 526 -12.91 -2.48 -3.14
C ARG A 526 -13.49 -2.23 -1.72
N LEU A 527 -14.79 -1.92 -1.59
CA LEU A 527 -15.49 -1.87 -0.29
C LEU A 527 -15.66 -3.28 0.29
N ALA A 528 -15.94 -4.30 -0.54
CA ALA A 528 -15.99 -5.68 -0.08
C ALA A 528 -14.61 -6.17 0.41
N ASP A 529 -13.53 -5.93 -0.35
CA ASP A 529 -12.16 -6.22 0.13
C ASP A 529 -11.82 -5.49 1.43
N ALA A 530 -12.31 -4.25 1.60
CA ALA A 530 -12.10 -3.46 2.81
C ALA A 530 -12.82 -4.06 4.04
N ALA A 531 -13.99 -4.67 3.85
CA ALA A 531 -14.69 -5.41 4.90
C ALA A 531 -13.96 -6.71 5.28
N ASP A 532 -13.43 -7.46 4.32
CA ASP A 532 -12.72 -8.72 4.61
C ASP A 532 -11.33 -8.50 5.23
N VAL A 533 -10.57 -7.50 4.77
CA VAL A 533 -9.14 -7.34 5.15
C VAL A 533 -8.93 -6.46 6.39
N LEU A 534 -9.60 -5.31 6.48
CA LEU A 534 -9.25 -4.29 7.48
C LEU A 534 -9.57 -4.67 8.94
N PRO A 535 -10.72 -5.29 9.28
CA PRO A 535 -11.07 -5.64 10.67
C PRO A 535 -10.09 -6.60 11.36
N ALA A 536 -9.31 -7.35 10.56
CA ALA A 536 -8.36 -8.36 11.03
C ALA A 536 -6.89 -7.92 10.95
N CYS A 537 -6.52 -7.11 9.94
CA CYS A 537 -5.12 -6.87 9.58
C CYS A 537 -4.63 -5.41 9.68
N ALA A 538 -5.53 -4.44 9.84
CA ALA A 538 -5.17 -3.01 9.87
C ALA A 538 -4.73 -2.52 11.26
N THR A 539 -3.71 -1.67 11.26
CA THR A 539 -3.27 -0.89 12.43
C THR A 539 -4.25 0.24 12.76
N LEU A 540 -4.15 0.87 13.95
CA LEU A 540 -5.06 1.97 14.30
C LEU A 540 -4.96 3.18 13.33
N PRO A 541 -3.75 3.64 12.89
CA PRO A 541 -3.64 4.67 11.86
C PRO A 541 -4.33 4.29 10.53
N GLU A 542 -4.18 3.03 10.09
CA GLU A 542 -4.85 2.53 8.87
C GLU A 542 -6.38 2.49 9.03
N LEU A 543 -6.89 2.06 10.19
CA LEU A 543 -8.33 2.05 10.49
C LEU A 543 -8.92 3.46 10.52
N LEU A 544 -8.18 4.47 10.98
CA LEU A 544 -8.62 5.87 10.94
C LEU A 544 -8.59 6.44 9.52
N ALA A 545 -7.52 6.17 8.76
CA ALA A 545 -7.45 6.53 7.35
C ALA A 545 -8.56 5.84 6.51
N ALA A 546 -9.00 4.65 6.92
CA ALA A 546 -10.18 3.99 6.37
C ALA A 546 -11.46 4.75 6.75
N LEU A 547 -11.68 5.03 8.05
CA LEU A 547 -12.86 5.73 8.55
C LEU A 547 -13.03 7.13 7.92
N ASP A 548 -11.95 7.84 7.61
CA ASP A 548 -12.02 9.13 6.91
C ASP A 548 -12.34 8.99 5.42
N LEU A 549 -11.83 7.95 4.75
CA LEU A 549 -12.18 7.62 3.37
C LEU A 549 -13.65 7.19 3.27
N LEU A 550 -14.13 6.36 4.19
CA LEU A 550 -15.54 5.93 4.28
C LEU A 550 -16.46 7.12 4.58
N GLU A 551 -16.06 8.07 5.43
CA GLU A 551 -16.84 9.28 5.69
C GLU A 551 -16.88 10.23 4.47
N ALA A 552 -15.78 10.32 3.71
CA ALA A 552 -15.74 11.07 2.45
C ALA A 552 -16.66 10.42 1.38
N LEU A 553 -16.70 9.09 1.31
CA LEU A 553 -17.66 8.34 0.49
C LEU A 553 -19.11 8.62 0.95
N ARG A 554 -19.40 8.41 2.24
CA ARG A 554 -20.73 8.59 2.86
C ARG A 554 -21.30 10.01 2.69
N ARG A 555 -20.44 11.05 2.72
CA ARG A 555 -20.82 12.45 2.46
C ARG A 555 -20.94 12.80 0.96
N GLY A 556 -20.57 11.91 0.05
CA GLY A 556 -20.55 12.17 -1.39
C GLY A 556 -19.46 13.16 -1.82
N HIS A 557 -18.37 13.27 -1.06
CA HIS A 557 -17.23 14.14 -1.38
C HIS A 557 -16.33 13.55 -2.48
N LEU A 558 -16.53 12.29 -2.84
CA LEU A 558 -15.84 11.59 -3.92
C LEU A 558 -16.83 11.22 -5.03
N PRO A 559 -16.47 11.39 -6.32
CA PRO A 559 -17.43 11.35 -7.42
C PRO A 559 -18.05 9.97 -7.65
N GLY A 560 -17.27 8.88 -7.50
CA GLY A 560 -17.74 7.50 -7.70
C GLY A 560 -18.72 6.95 -6.63
N THR A 561 -19.51 7.80 -5.97
CA THR A 561 -20.38 7.43 -4.84
C THR A 561 -21.84 7.22 -5.26
N THR A 562 -22.22 5.96 -5.40
CA THR A 562 -23.63 5.53 -5.56
C THR A 562 -24.42 5.70 -4.24
N SER A 563 -25.75 5.54 -4.27
CA SER A 563 -26.55 5.46 -3.04
C SER A 563 -26.22 4.23 -2.19
N GLU A 564 -25.87 3.13 -2.85
CA GLU A 564 -25.50 1.83 -2.27
C GLU A 564 -24.15 1.92 -1.55
N SER A 565 -23.08 2.32 -2.25
CA SER A 565 -21.74 2.52 -1.65
C SER A 565 -21.71 3.52 -0.49
N ARG A 566 -22.67 4.46 -0.40
CA ARG A 566 -22.84 5.35 0.77
C ARG A 566 -23.46 4.65 1.99
N GLN A 567 -24.30 3.63 1.77
CA GLN A 567 -24.80 2.75 2.83
C GLN A 567 -23.70 1.77 3.25
N ASP A 568 -23.09 1.07 2.29
CA ASP A 568 -22.00 0.12 2.53
C ASP A 568 -20.86 0.76 3.35
N ALA A 569 -20.45 1.98 2.97
CA ALA A 569 -19.42 2.71 3.69
C ALA A 569 -19.83 3.14 5.11
N ALA A 570 -21.12 3.33 5.39
CA ALA A 570 -21.62 3.65 6.73
C ALA A 570 -21.72 2.39 7.62
N GLU A 571 -22.10 1.25 7.04
CA GLU A 571 -22.13 -0.04 7.73
C GLU A 571 -20.69 -0.49 8.06
N LEU A 572 -19.78 -0.49 7.08
CA LEU A 572 -18.37 -0.80 7.28
C LEU A 572 -17.68 0.17 8.26
N ALA A 573 -17.99 1.47 8.21
CA ALA A 573 -17.43 2.42 9.19
C ALA A 573 -17.83 2.08 10.64
N THR A 574 -18.97 1.43 10.86
CA THR A 574 -19.37 0.97 12.19
C THR A 574 -18.51 -0.21 12.65
N GLU A 575 -18.23 -1.17 11.78
CA GLU A 575 -17.37 -2.33 12.08
C GLU A 575 -15.88 -1.95 12.26
N LEU A 576 -15.35 -1.04 11.42
CA LEU A 576 -13.97 -0.56 11.57
C LEU A 576 -13.80 0.24 12.86
N LEU A 577 -14.83 0.96 13.31
CA LEU A 577 -14.82 1.68 14.59
C LEU A 577 -14.84 0.72 15.80
N GLU A 578 -15.63 -0.36 15.76
CA GLU A 578 -15.53 -1.45 16.76
C GLU A 578 -14.14 -2.09 16.75
N SER A 579 -13.54 -2.27 15.58
CA SER A 579 -12.23 -2.91 15.40
C SER A 579 -11.08 -2.00 15.88
N ALA A 580 -11.21 -0.68 15.70
CA ALA A 580 -10.30 0.32 16.25
C ALA A 580 -10.27 0.25 17.79
N VAL A 581 -11.44 0.26 18.46
CA VAL A 581 -11.54 0.10 19.92
C VAL A 581 -10.98 -1.25 20.38
N ARG A 582 -11.18 -2.32 19.60
CA ARG A 582 -10.64 -3.66 19.87
C ARG A 582 -9.12 -3.73 19.80
N SER A 583 -8.47 -2.87 19.00
CA SER A 583 -7.01 -2.84 18.82
C SER A 583 -6.25 -2.18 19.99
N LEU A 584 -6.90 -1.31 20.76
CA LEU A 584 -6.25 -0.42 21.74
C LEU A 584 -5.32 -1.10 22.77
N PRO A 585 -5.63 -2.28 23.34
CA PRO A 585 -4.71 -2.96 24.26
C PRO A 585 -3.36 -3.34 23.62
N GLY A 586 -3.29 -3.44 22.28
CA GLY A 586 -2.04 -3.66 21.55
C GLY A 586 -1.08 -2.47 21.63
N LEU A 587 -1.60 -1.25 21.79
CA LEU A 587 -0.79 -0.02 21.85
C LEU A 587 -0.04 0.14 23.17
N ALA A 588 -0.34 -0.66 24.20
CA ALA A 588 0.25 -0.51 25.54
C ALA A 588 1.80 -0.54 25.56
N GLY A 589 2.43 -1.24 24.60
CA GLY A 589 3.89 -1.29 24.44
C GLY A 589 4.48 -0.33 23.40
N SER A 590 3.66 0.46 22.70
CA SER A 590 4.11 1.36 21.64
C SER A 590 4.83 2.60 22.19
N ASP A 591 5.76 3.12 21.42
CA ASP A 591 6.45 4.38 21.68
C ASP A 591 6.57 5.19 20.36
N ASP A 592 5.65 4.94 19.42
CA ASP A 592 5.54 5.63 18.14
C ASP A 592 4.54 6.80 18.26
N PRO A 593 4.92 8.06 17.95
CA PRO A 593 4.00 9.19 17.96
C PRO A 593 2.73 8.97 17.11
N GLN A 594 2.81 8.22 16.01
CA GLN A 594 1.65 7.98 15.14
C GLN A 594 0.54 7.19 15.85
N ASP A 595 0.87 6.30 16.79
CA ASP A 595 -0.12 5.59 17.61
C ASP A 595 -0.78 6.51 18.67
N ALA A 596 -0.04 7.52 19.15
CA ALA A 596 -0.55 8.53 20.08
C ALA A 596 -1.52 9.50 19.39
N ASP A 597 -1.13 10.02 18.22
CA ASP A 597 -1.98 10.84 17.35
C ASP A 597 -3.25 10.07 16.95
N ALA A 598 -3.11 8.79 16.60
CA ALA A 598 -4.21 7.91 16.27
C ALA A 598 -5.17 7.67 17.45
N LEU A 599 -4.66 7.47 18.67
CA LEU A 599 -5.50 7.34 19.87
C LEU A 599 -6.31 8.61 20.16
N VAL A 600 -5.70 9.78 20.00
CA VAL A 600 -6.34 11.10 20.12
C VAL A 600 -7.40 11.32 19.04
N ALA A 601 -7.12 10.96 17.79
CA ALA A 601 -8.07 11.08 16.68
C ALA A 601 -9.27 10.14 16.86
N LEU A 602 -9.03 8.89 17.32
CA LEU A 602 -10.10 7.97 17.69
C LEU A 602 -10.96 8.55 18.83
N ALA A 603 -10.34 9.12 19.87
CA ALA A 603 -11.08 9.73 20.99
C ALA A 603 -11.93 10.93 20.54
N SER A 604 -11.38 11.80 19.68
CA SER A 604 -12.11 12.93 19.08
C SER A 604 -13.38 12.45 18.36
N ARG A 605 -13.25 11.39 17.54
CA ARG A 605 -14.38 10.78 16.81
C ARG A 605 -15.35 10.04 17.75
N ALA A 606 -14.83 9.38 18.78
CA ALA A 606 -15.61 8.61 19.74
C ALA A 606 -16.52 9.50 20.61
N GLY A 607 -16.16 10.77 20.84
CA GLY A 607 -17.01 11.74 21.55
C GLY A 607 -18.35 12.00 20.87
N GLU A 608 -18.40 12.01 19.53
CA GLU A 608 -19.64 12.14 18.76
C GLU A 608 -20.52 10.88 18.85
N HIS A 609 -19.89 9.69 18.92
CA HIS A 609 -20.57 8.40 18.84
C HIS A 609 -20.84 7.69 20.19
N ARG A 610 -20.24 8.16 21.29
CA ARG A 610 -20.29 7.55 22.65
C ARG A 610 -19.95 6.06 22.66
N LEU A 611 -18.73 5.73 22.21
CA LEU A 611 -18.20 4.36 22.23
C LEU A 611 -17.97 3.87 23.68
N GLY A 612 -19.02 3.42 24.36
CA GLY A 612 -18.98 3.21 25.82
C GLY A 612 -18.24 1.96 26.31
N LEU A 613 -17.91 1.97 27.61
CA LEU A 613 -17.36 0.91 28.47
C LEU A 613 -16.08 0.21 28.00
N ARG A 614 -16.05 -0.39 26.81
CA ARG A 614 -14.83 -1.01 26.27
C ARG A 614 -13.74 0.02 25.98
N MET A 615 -14.12 1.20 25.49
CA MET A 615 -13.19 2.32 25.30
C MET A 615 -12.68 2.81 26.67
N ASP A 616 -13.61 3.02 27.61
CA ASP A 616 -13.35 3.52 28.95
C ASP A 616 -12.38 2.60 29.71
N ASP A 617 -12.64 1.28 29.70
CA ASP A 617 -11.79 0.22 30.28
C ASP A 617 -10.39 0.19 29.63
N ALA A 618 -10.31 0.27 28.30
CA ALA A 618 -9.04 0.24 27.56
C ALA A 618 -8.21 1.51 27.81
N LEU A 619 -8.84 2.69 27.85
CA LEU A 619 -8.19 3.94 28.18
C LEU A 619 -7.73 3.98 29.66
N ASP A 620 -8.50 3.42 30.58
CA ASP A 620 -8.13 3.28 32.00
C ASP A 620 -6.96 2.31 32.21
N ASP A 621 -6.85 1.25 31.39
CA ASP A 621 -5.67 0.37 31.38
C ASP A 621 -4.43 1.07 30.77
N LEU A 622 -4.58 1.71 29.60
CA LEU A 622 -3.49 2.43 28.94
C LEU A 622 -2.95 3.58 29.82
N ALA A 623 -3.83 4.38 30.43
CA ALA A 623 -3.44 5.49 31.32
C ALA A 623 -2.67 5.06 32.58
N ARG A 624 -2.72 3.77 32.96
CA ARG A 624 -2.02 3.22 34.15
C ARG A 624 -0.82 2.34 33.81
N HIS A 625 -0.88 1.58 32.72
CA HIS A 625 0.03 0.46 32.47
C HIS A 625 0.78 0.52 31.13
N ALA A 626 0.44 1.45 30.23
CA ALA A 626 1.14 1.59 28.95
C ALA A 626 2.51 2.26 29.09
N SER A 627 3.21 2.43 27.96
CA SER A 627 4.39 3.29 27.85
C SER A 627 4.11 4.74 28.31
N PRO A 628 5.14 5.51 28.70
CA PRO A 628 4.98 6.92 29.03
C PRO A 628 4.30 7.76 27.92
N LEU A 629 4.58 7.49 26.64
CA LEU A 629 3.90 8.16 25.52
C LEU A 629 2.38 7.88 25.55
N MET A 630 2.00 6.60 25.56
CA MET A 630 0.60 6.20 25.47
C MET A 630 -0.19 6.50 26.75
N GLN A 631 0.48 6.61 27.92
CA GLN A 631 -0.12 7.17 29.14
C GLN A 631 -0.57 8.62 28.91
N GLY A 632 0.27 9.47 28.29
CA GLY A 632 -0.08 10.86 27.98
C GLY A 632 -1.29 10.97 27.04
N ALA A 633 -1.26 10.21 25.94
CA ALA A 633 -2.33 10.20 24.94
C ALA A 633 -3.66 9.64 25.48
N ALA A 634 -3.61 8.54 26.26
CA ALA A 634 -4.80 7.98 26.90
C ALA A 634 -5.41 8.95 27.94
N LEU A 635 -4.59 9.71 28.65
CA LEU A 635 -5.04 10.71 29.61
C LEU A 635 -5.67 11.94 28.94
N ALA A 636 -5.14 12.40 27.79
CA ALA A 636 -5.80 13.41 26.96
C ALA A 636 -7.16 12.92 26.46
N ALA A 637 -7.20 11.70 25.89
CA ALA A 637 -8.42 11.05 25.40
C ALA A 637 -9.51 10.91 26.48
N ARG A 638 -9.14 10.58 27.73
CA ARG A 638 -10.09 10.47 28.85
C ARG A 638 -10.76 11.79 29.20
N VAL A 639 -10.04 12.93 29.12
CA VAL A 639 -10.66 14.26 29.34
C VAL A 639 -11.51 14.69 28.15
N MET A 640 -11.05 14.42 26.91
CA MET A 640 -11.82 14.69 25.70
C MET A 640 -13.15 13.92 25.62
N LEU A 641 -13.25 12.79 26.32
CA LEU A 641 -14.46 11.95 26.44
C LEU A 641 -15.27 12.19 27.73
N ASP A 642 -14.95 13.20 28.54
CA ASP A 642 -15.61 13.50 29.83
C ASP A 642 -15.57 12.32 30.84
N LEU A 643 -14.54 11.46 30.75
CA LEU A 643 -14.30 10.31 31.64
C LEU A 643 -13.45 10.67 32.87
N ASP A 644 -12.54 11.62 32.72
CA ASP A 644 -11.74 12.24 33.79
C ASP A 644 -11.92 13.76 33.76
N ALA A 645 -11.96 14.41 34.93
CA ALA A 645 -12.06 15.88 34.99
C ALA A 645 -10.77 16.57 34.52
N ALA A 646 -10.90 17.65 33.76
CA ALA A 646 -9.80 18.41 33.17
C ALA A 646 -8.74 18.90 34.18
N ALA A 647 -9.16 19.36 35.37
CA ALA A 647 -8.24 19.76 36.43
C ALA A 647 -7.32 18.61 36.88
N THR A 648 -7.86 17.39 37.00
CA THR A 648 -7.10 16.18 37.36
C THR A 648 -6.01 15.85 36.34
N LEU A 649 -6.21 16.19 35.06
CA LEU A 649 -5.19 16.04 34.02
C LEU A 649 -4.06 17.07 34.19
N GLY A 650 -4.41 18.34 34.41
CA GLY A 650 -3.45 19.39 34.74
C GLY A 650 -2.63 19.07 35.99
N ASP A 651 -3.27 18.63 37.07
CA ASP A 651 -2.61 18.24 38.33
C ASP A 651 -1.66 17.06 38.12
N ARG A 652 -2.06 16.04 37.33
CA ARG A 652 -1.20 14.92 36.94
C ARG A 652 0.02 15.40 36.13
N ALA A 653 -0.19 16.31 35.19
CA ALA A 653 0.88 16.84 34.33
C ALA A 653 1.87 17.73 35.10
N ALA A 654 1.39 18.61 36.00
CA ALA A 654 2.23 19.32 36.96
C ALA A 654 3.00 18.36 37.87
N GLY A 655 2.35 17.30 38.33
CA GLY A 655 2.98 16.21 39.08
C GLY A 655 4.10 15.49 38.31
N TRP A 656 4.05 15.41 36.98
CA TRP A 656 5.18 14.88 36.19
C TRP A 656 6.38 15.82 36.22
N ILE A 657 6.17 17.13 36.18
CA ILE A 657 7.24 18.14 36.33
C ILE A 657 7.89 18.00 37.72
N ASP A 658 7.11 17.98 38.79
CA ASP A 658 7.68 17.91 40.14
C ASP A 658 8.49 16.63 40.37
N ASN A 659 8.00 15.48 39.89
CA ASN A 659 8.70 14.20 40.00
C ASN A 659 9.85 14.01 38.99
N ALA A 660 10.04 14.91 38.02
CA ALA A 660 11.14 14.86 37.04
C ALA A 660 12.49 15.34 37.62
N THR A 661 12.92 14.75 38.74
CA THR A 661 14.16 15.11 39.47
C THR A 661 15.41 14.41 38.94
N GLY A 662 15.28 13.31 38.20
CA GLY A 662 16.40 12.55 37.62
C GLY A 662 16.10 12.01 36.21
N PRO A 663 17.09 11.42 35.52
CA PRO A 663 17.04 11.19 34.06
C PRO A 663 15.84 10.36 33.57
N ASP A 664 15.58 9.21 34.18
CA ASP A 664 14.43 8.36 33.79
C ASP A 664 13.09 9.08 33.96
N ALA A 665 12.97 9.92 35.01
CA ALA A 665 11.77 10.68 35.28
C ALA A 665 11.63 11.89 34.33
N ARG A 666 12.73 12.55 33.96
CA ARG A 666 12.76 13.58 32.90
C ARG A 666 12.35 13.03 31.55
N HIS A 667 12.87 11.86 31.16
CA HIS A 667 12.44 11.19 29.92
C HIS A 667 10.97 10.73 29.99
N ALA A 668 10.53 10.12 31.10
CA ALA A 668 9.13 9.70 31.25
C ALA A 668 8.16 10.92 31.26
N MET A 669 8.58 12.07 31.79
CA MET A 669 7.87 13.35 31.66
C MET A 669 7.85 13.81 30.20
N ASN A 670 8.99 13.82 29.49
CA ASN A 670 9.09 14.21 28.08
C ASN A 670 8.11 13.41 27.20
N ARG A 671 8.13 12.07 27.29
CA ARG A 671 7.26 11.20 26.49
C ARG A 671 5.78 11.36 26.81
N ARG A 672 5.42 11.49 28.10
CA ARG A 672 4.04 11.86 28.51
C ARG A 672 3.64 13.24 27.98
N LEU A 673 4.59 14.18 28.00
CA LEU A 673 4.60 15.47 27.30
C LEU A 673 4.08 15.34 25.86
N THR A 674 4.84 14.61 25.04
CA THR A 674 4.54 14.34 23.63
C THR A 674 3.15 13.75 23.44
N GLY A 675 2.80 12.68 24.17
CA GLY A 675 1.52 11.99 24.01
C GLY A 675 0.32 12.83 24.45
N LEU A 676 0.46 13.64 25.50
CA LEU A 676 -0.55 14.62 25.92
C LEU A 676 -0.73 15.72 24.88
N LEU A 677 0.38 16.25 24.34
CA LEU A 677 0.38 17.40 23.45
C LEU A 677 0.08 17.06 21.98
N SER A 678 0.19 15.78 21.59
CA SER A 678 -0.46 15.21 20.38
C SER A 678 -1.94 15.58 20.34
N GLY A 679 -2.60 15.57 21.51
CA GLY A 679 -3.99 15.97 21.68
C GLY A 679 -4.23 17.45 22.00
N ALA A 680 -3.22 18.32 22.02
CA ALA A 680 -3.37 19.70 22.52
C ALA A 680 -4.46 20.49 21.77
N ALA A 681 -4.56 20.37 20.45
CA ALA A 681 -5.52 21.12 19.65
C ALA A 681 -6.99 20.75 19.96
N PRO A 682 -7.43 19.48 19.94
CA PRO A 682 -8.78 19.11 20.36
C PRO A 682 -8.99 19.25 21.88
N LEU A 683 -8.00 18.92 22.72
CA LEU A 683 -8.11 19.01 24.18
C LEU A 683 -8.39 20.44 24.65
N LEU A 684 -7.71 21.45 24.09
CA LEU A 684 -7.94 22.86 24.40
C LEU A 684 -9.27 23.40 23.83
N GLN A 685 -9.85 22.74 22.82
CA GLN A 685 -11.20 23.05 22.33
C GLN A 685 -12.29 22.48 23.26
N SER A 686 -12.11 21.25 23.76
CA SER A 686 -13.05 20.61 24.69
C SER A 686 -12.94 21.14 26.13
N ALA A 687 -11.73 21.45 26.58
CA ALA A 687 -11.41 21.83 27.95
C ALA A 687 -10.25 22.85 27.99
N PRO A 688 -10.52 24.15 27.74
CA PRO A 688 -9.48 25.19 27.65
C PRO A 688 -8.55 25.27 28.86
N THR A 689 -9.07 24.96 30.06
CA THR A 689 -8.33 25.03 31.33
C THR A 689 -7.61 23.72 31.70
N ALA A 690 -7.65 22.68 30.86
CA ALA A 690 -7.06 21.37 31.16
C ALA A 690 -5.53 21.42 31.37
N LEU A 691 -4.86 22.45 30.84
CA LEU A 691 -3.43 22.66 31.00
C LEU A 691 -3.09 23.76 32.02
N ASP A 692 -4.06 24.49 32.60
CA ASP A 692 -3.74 25.62 33.51
C ASP A 692 -2.82 25.24 34.69
N PRO A 693 -3.03 24.11 35.42
CA PRO A 693 -2.10 23.71 36.48
C PRO A 693 -0.69 23.37 35.96
N LEU A 694 -0.56 22.90 34.72
CA LEU A 694 0.74 22.67 34.06
C LEU A 694 1.42 24.00 33.72
N LEU A 695 0.66 24.99 33.21
CA LEU A 695 1.16 26.34 32.93
C LEU A 695 1.62 27.03 34.22
N ASP A 696 0.76 27.05 35.24
CA ASP A 696 1.02 27.61 36.56
C ASP A 696 2.23 26.96 37.23
N ARG A 697 2.44 25.65 37.03
CA ARG A 697 3.61 24.97 37.57
C ARG A 697 4.91 25.46 36.94
N ILE A 698 4.95 25.64 35.61
CA ILE A 698 6.11 26.18 34.88
C ILE A 698 6.41 27.63 35.31
N ASP A 699 5.37 28.45 35.48
CA ASP A 699 5.49 29.83 35.98
C ASP A 699 6.03 29.88 37.43
N THR A 700 5.71 28.87 38.25
CA THR A 700 6.08 28.78 39.69
C THR A 700 7.29 27.89 40.02
N LEU A 701 8.03 27.39 39.03
CA LEU A 701 9.32 26.74 39.28
C LEU A 701 10.36 27.74 39.81
N THR A 702 11.41 27.24 40.47
CA THR A 702 12.65 28.03 40.66
C THR A 702 13.49 27.98 39.38
N ASP A 703 14.32 29.00 39.15
CA ASP A 703 15.10 29.11 37.90
C ASP A 703 15.96 27.86 37.67
N GLN A 704 16.66 27.35 38.68
CA GLN A 704 17.41 26.09 38.58
C GLN A 704 16.50 24.90 38.25
N ALA A 705 15.40 24.70 39.00
CA ALA A 705 14.52 23.55 38.79
C ALA A 705 13.83 23.56 37.40
N PHE A 706 13.67 24.75 36.80
CA PHE A 706 13.26 24.92 35.41
C PHE A 706 14.38 24.53 34.43
N LEU A 707 15.61 25.03 34.61
CA LEU A 707 16.75 24.69 33.74
C LEU A 707 17.08 23.19 33.78
N ASP A 708 17.06 22.57 34.95
CA ASP A 708 17.25 21.11 35.15
C ASP A 708 16.28 20.26 34.32
N ARG A 709 15.13 20.83 33.90
CA ARG A 709 14.03 20.17 33.18
C ARG A 709 13.83 20.71 31.77
N LEU A 710 14.47 21.82 31.41
CA LEU A 710 14.19 22.57 30.18
C LEU A 710 14.33 21.73 28.91
N PRO A 711 15.38 20.90 28.71
CA PRO A 711 15.48 20.08 27.49
C PRO A 711 14.34 19.07 27.36
N ALA A 712 14.01 18.38 28.47
CA ALA A 712 12.93 17.40 28.51
C ALA A 712 11.54 18.02 28.31
N LEU A 713 11.31 19.22 28.88
CA LEU A 713 10.11 20.03 28.63
C LEU A 713 10.04 20.46 27.16
N ARG A 714 11.10 21.09 26.63
CA ARG A 714 11.16 21.58 25.25
C ARG A 714 10.90 20.46 24.24
N GLY A 715 11.53 19.30 24.40
CA GLY A 715 11.27 18.12 23.56
C GLY A 715 9.87 17.52 23.70
N GLY A 716 9.11 17.86 24.75
CA GLY A 716 7.70 17.50 24.87
C GLY A 716 6.80 18.43 24.05
N PHE A 717 7.08 19.74 24.11
CA PHE A 717 6.35 20.78 23.37
C PHE A 717 6.77 20.91 21.90
N ASP A 718 7.91 20.35 21.49
CA ASP A 718 8.37 20.35 20.09
C ASP A 718 7.41 19.58 19.14
N THR A 719 6.59 18.68 19.69
CA THR A 719 5.48 18.00 18.97
C THR A 719 4.42 18.96 18.44
N LEU A 720 4.35 20.19 18.95
CA LEU A 720 3.48 21.23 18.42
C LEU A 720 4.11 21.86 17.18
N SER A 721 3.31 22.01 16.11
CA SER A 721 3.71 22.74 14.90
C SER A 721 4.19 24.16 15.24
N PRO A 722 5.05 24.80 14.41
CA PRO A 722 5.57 26.14 14.71
C PRO A 722 4.47 27.17 14.99
N ALA A 723 3.39 27.14 14.19
CA ALA A 723 2.21 27.98 14.40
C ALA A 723 1.40 27.60 15.65
N GLY A 724 1.44 26.34 16.10
CA GLY A 724 0.87 25.91 17.38
C GLY A 724 1.64 26.49 18.58
N ARG A 725 2.98 26.48 18.51
CA ARG A 725 3.85 27.10 19.53
C ARG A 725 3.68 28.62 19.59
N ASP A 726 3.58 29.29 18.45
CA ASP A 726 3.33 30.74 18.39
C ASP A 726 1.97 31.11 19.01
N ARG A 727 0.91 30.32 18.75
CA ARG A 727 -0.40 30.52 19.41
C ARG A 727 -0.29 30.37 20.92
N LEU A 728 0.34 29.30 21.41
CA LEU A 728 0.53 29.06 22.84
C LEU A 728 1.33 30.18 23.51
N LEU A 729 2.41 30.66 22.88
CA LEU A 729 3.20 31.78 23.42
C LEU A 729 2.38 33.08 23.50
N SER A 730 1.50 33.36 22.52
CA SER A 730 0.61 34.52 22.58
C SER A 730 -0.37 34.40 23.77
N THR A 731 -1.07 33.27 23.91
CA THR A 731 -2.01 33.03 25.01
C THR A 731 -1.34 33.16 26.38
N VAL A 732 -0.12 32.63 26.54
CA VAL A 732 0.60 32.70 27.82
C VAL A 732 1.17 34.09 28.09
N THR A 733 1.71 34.81 27.10
CA THR A 733 2.18 36.20 27.30
C THR A 733 1.06 37.20 27.54
N GLU A 734 -0.14 36.94 26.98
CA GLU A 734 -1.38 37.65 27.33
C GLU A 734 -1.81 37.34 28.77
N ARG A 735 -1.81 36.06 29.18
CA ARG A 735 -2.12 35.62 30.56
C ARG A 735 -1.18 36.23 31.61
N LEU A 736 0.10 36.40 31.26
CA LEU A 736 1.13 36.98 32.12
C LEU A 736 1.16 38.52 32.12
N GLY A 737 0.37 39.20 31.28
CA GLY A 737 0.33 40.66 31.19
C GLY A 737 1.55 41.32 30.53
N ASP A 738 2.36 40.55 29.79
CA ASP A 738 3.54 41.05 29.03
C ASP A 738 3.12 41.86 27.77
N ARG A 739 1.81 41.87 27.48
CA ARG A 739 1.14 42.81 26.57
C ARG A 739 0.09 43.61 27.34
N LEU A 740 0.08 44.93 27.14
CA LEU A 740 -1.03 45.79 27.53
C LEU A 740 -2.25 45.45 26.67
N ASP A 741 -3.33 45.00 27.30
CA ASP A 741 -4.63 44.87 26.64
C ASP A 741 -5.15 46.26 26.25
N LEU A 742 -5.27 46.50 24.95
CA LEU A 742 -5.83 47.72 24.37
C LEU A 742 -7.34 47.60 24.10
N SER A 743 -7.96 46.46 24.42
CA SER A 743 -9.39 46.22 24.30
C SER A 743 -10.15 46.84 25.49
N LEU A 744 -10.60 48.08 25.31
CA LEU A 744 -11.45 48.72 26.32
C LEU A 744 -12.84 48.07 26.30
N ALA A 745 -13.14 47.24 27.31
CA ALA A 745 -14.42 46.57 27.55
C ALA A 745 -15.60 47.52 27.90
N ALA A 746 -15.55 48.77 27.42
CA ALA A 746 -16.56 49.80 27.59
C ALA A 746 -17.38 49.96 26.30
N SER A 747 -18.71 50.10 26.43
CA SER A 747 -19.56 50.31 25.25
C SER A 747 -19.13 51.56 24.44
N PRO A 748 -19.32 51.60 23.10
CA PRO A 748 -18.93 52.75 22.29
C PRO A 748 -19.51 54.10 22.76
N ARG A 749 -20.70 54.06 23.39
CA ARG A 749 -21.34 55.24 23.98
C ARG A 749 -20.66 55.72 25.27
N LEU A 750 -20.12 54.79 26.07
CA LEU A 750 -19.33 55.11 27.26
C LEU A 750 -17.93 55.61 26.88
N LEU A 751 -17.30 54.98 25.89
CA LEU A 751 -16.05 55.44 25.29
C LEU A 751 -16.18 56.86 24.73
N ALA A 752 -17.23 57.15 23.95
CA ALA A 752 -17.49 58.51 23.46
C ALA A 752 -17.70 59.53 24.59
N LEU A 753 -18.35 59.14 25.69
CA LEU A 753 -18.52 59.97 26.89
C LEU A 753 -17.18 60.26 27.59
N TRP A 754 -16.33 59.23 27.78
CA TRP A 754 -14.99 59.40 28.33
C TRP A 754 -14.10 60.23 27.41
N THR A 755 -14.09 59.97 26.10
CA THR A 755 -13.34 60.79 25.12
C THR A 755 -13.80 62.25 25.12
N ALA A 756 -15.10 62.52 25.28
CA ALA A 756 -15.63 63.88 25.39
C ALA A 756 -15.23 64.55 26.73
N ALA A 757 -15.26 63.82 27.84
CA ALA A 757 -14.80 64.31 29.14
C ALA A 757 -13.29 64.59 29.13
N ASP A 758 -12.50 63.73 28.51
CA ASP A 758 -11.05 63.85 28.38
C ASP A 758 -10.67 65.00 27.42
N ALA A 759 -11.41 65.18 26.33
CA ALA A 759 -11.28 66.35 25.46
C ALA A 759 -11.65 67.67 26.17
N ALA A 760 -12.70 67.67 27.00
CA ALA A 760 -13.08 68.83 27.82
C ALA A 760 -12.06 69.13 28.93
N GLY A 761 -11.53 68.11 29.61
CA GLY A 761 -10.47 68.23 30.60
C GLY A 761 -9.17 68.75 29.96
N ARG A 762 -8.79 68.22 28.79
CA ARG A 762 -7.66 68.69 28.00
C ARG A 762 -7.85 70.13 27.50
N ALA A 763 -9.05 70.50 27.08
CA ALA A 763 -9.39 71.88 26.72
C ALA A 763 -9.28 72.82 27.92
N ALA A 764 -9.73 72.41 29.12
CA ALA A 764 -9.59 73.18 30.35
C ALA A 764 -8.12 73.32 30.80
N VAL A 765 -7.31 72.26 30.71
CA VAL A 765 -5.86 72.32 30.96
C VAL A 765 -5.15 73.19 29.91
N THR A 766 -5.66 73.25 28.69
CA THR A 766 -5.10 74.09 27.61
C THR A 766 -5.49 75.56 27.78
N SER A 767 -6.72 75.88 28.19
CA SER A 767 -7.15 77.25 28.50
C SER A 767 -6.50 77.80 29.79
N LEU A 768 -6.14 76.93 30.73
CA LEU A 768 -5.27 77.25 31.88
C LEU A 768 -3.78 77.40 31.49
N ARG A 769 -3.38 77.12 30.25
CA ARG A 769 -1.98 77.13 29.77
C ARG A 769 -1.63 78.24 28.78
N SER A 770 -2.19 79.45 28.97
CA SER A 770 -1.52 80.71 28.57
C SER A 770 -2.17 81.94 29.22
N PRO A 771 -1.41 83.04 29.44
CA PRO A 771 -0.05 83.30 28.94
C PRO A 771 1.01 83.36 30.05
N LEU A 772 1.96 82.43 30.01
CA LEU A 772 3.33 82.66 30.47
C LEU A 772 4.27 82.11 29.38
N GLY A 773 4.76 83.00 28.52
CA GLY A 773 5.84 82.68 27.59
C GLY A 773 7.22 82.64 28.29
N THR A 774 8.32 82.32 27.62
CA THR A 774 8.53 82.21 26.16
C THR A 774 9.68 81.25 25.83
N GLY A 775 9.63 80.64 24.64
CA GLY A 775 10.74 79.88 24.04
C GLY A 775 10.73 78.39 24.45
N LEU A 776 11.10 77.45 23.59
CA LEU A 776 11.77 77.56 22.28
C LEU A 776 11.17 76.58 21.26
N ASP A 777 11.25 76.93 19.98
CA ASP A 777 11.06 76.00 18.87
C ASP A 777 12.15 74.91 18.87
N GLY A 778 11.82 73.73 18.35
CA GLY A 778 12.70 72.56 18.43
C GLY A 778 13.79 72.51 17.36
N THR A 779 14.84 71.73 17.64
CA THR A 779 15.64 71.01 16.63
C THR A 779 16.37 69.84 17.30
N ALA A 780 16.82 68.86 16.51
CA ALA A 780 17.41 67.62 17.05
C ALA A 780 18.91 67.77 17.37
N GLY A 781 19.40 67.02 18.37
CA GLY A 781 20.84 66.79 18.55
C GLY A 781 21.33 66.44 19.96
N THR A 782 21.64 65.14 20.17
CA THR A 782 22.80 64.64 20.93
C THR A 782 22.90 64.85 22.47
N GLN A 783 23.42 63.83 23.18
CA GLN A 783 23.75 63.83 24.62
C GLN A 783 24.91 64.80 24.97
N PRO A 784 25.05 65.27 26.24
CA PRO A 784 25.82 64.52 27.25
C PRO A 784 25.29 64.64 28.72
N ALA A 785 26.13 64.20 29.69
CA ALA A 785 25.81 63.89 31.10
C ALA A 785 25.83 65.09 32.10
N PRO A 786 25.38 64.93 33.37
CA PRO A 786 25.03 66.04 34.28
C PRO A 786 26.03 66.32 35.42
N PRO A 787 25.91 67.48 36.12
CA PRO A 787 26.40 67.64 37.50
C PRO A 787 25.49 68.42 38.49
N ALA A 788 25.48 67.95 39.74
CA ALA A 788 25.41 68.65 41.06
C ALA A 788 24.41 69.82 41.37
N SER A 789 23.54 69.57 42.38
CA SER A 789 23.42 70.24 43.73
C SER A 789 23.36 71.80 43.86
N PRO A 790 23.32 72.43 45.07
CA PRO A 790 22.98 72.05 46.47
C PRO A 790 21.79 72.92 46.99
N PRO A 791 21.64 73.38 48.28
CA PRO A 791 22.10 72.99 49.63
C PRO A 791 20.87 72.67 50.55
N THR A 792 20.63 72.95 51.87
CA THR A 792 21.28 73.49 53.12
C THR A 792 20.31 73.19 54.30
N ALA A 793 20.63 73.29 55.61
CA ALA A 793 21.66 72.61 56.42
C ALA A 793 21.36 72.76 57.94
N GLU A 794 21.66 71.74 58.77
CA GLU A 794 22.00 71.79 60.22
C GLU A 794 20.97 72.27 61.30
N PRO A 795 21.20 72.00 62.62
CA PRO A 795 22.36 71.40 63.32
C PRO A 795 22.11 70.11 64.17
N ALA A 796 23.15 69.65 64.88
CA ALA A 796 23.29 68.34 65.57
C ALA A 796 23.06 68.42 67.14
N PRO A 797 23.56 67.54 68.08
CA PRO A 797 24.80 66.72 68.08
C PRO A 797 24.83 65.29 68.75
N ALA A 798 25.86 64.52 68.34
CA ALA A 798 26.78 63.62 69.09
C ALA A 798 26.33 62.49 70.06
N GLU A 799 26.90 61.28 69.86
CA GLU A 799 27.81 60.64 70.84
C GLU A 799 28.79 59.59 70.21
N ALA A 800 29.72 59.03 70.99
CA ALA A 800 30.94 58.30 70.57
C ALA A 800 30.83 56.74 70.66
N GLY A 801 31.76 55.89 70.18
CA GLY A 801 33.04 56.06 69.47
C GLY A 801 33.90 54.77 69.42
N VAL A 802 35.25 54.91 69.29
CA VAL A 802 36.31 53.86 69.34
C VAL A 802 36.63 53.12 68.00
N ARG A 803 37.85 52.54 67.92
CA ARG A 803 38.64 52.28 66.68
C ARG A 803 38.95 50.78 66.43
N SER A 804 39.04 50.38 65.14
CA SER A 804 40.10 49.61 64.44
C SER A 804 40.61 48.23 64.99
N PRO A 805 41.21 47.32 64.17
CA PRO A 805 41.85 47.54 62.85
C PRO A 805 41.48 46.55 61.72
N ARG A 806 42.10 46.74 60.53
CA ARG A 806 42.16 45.76 59.42
C ARG A 806 43.32 44.78 59.62
N PRO A 807 43.20 43.54 59.11
CA PRO A 807 43.92 43.10 57.90
C PRO A 807 42.90 42.63 56.82
N SER A 808 42.95 43.04 55.56
CA SER A 808 43.87 42.62 54.48
C SER A 808 43.75 41.13 54.10
N GLY A 809 42.88 40.81 53.14
CA GLY A 809 42.73 39.49 52.54
C GLY A 809 41.43 39.36 51.74
N GLU A 810 41.58 39.13 50.43
CA GLU A 810 40.69 38.40 49.50
C GLU A 810 39.22 38.84 49.24
N ASP A 811 38.83 38.54 48.00
CA ASP A 811 37.53 38.46 47.32
C ASP A 811 36.45 39.56 47.45
N ALA A 812 36.06 40.07 46.27
CA ALA A 812 34.86 40.87 46.08
C ALA A 812 33.60 39.96 46.01
N PRO A 813 32.44 40.41 46.52
CA PRO A 813 31.21 39.62 46.48
C PRO A 813 30.77 39.37 45.03
N GLY A 814 30.46 38.11 44.71
CA GLY A 814 30.07 37.68 43.37
C GLY A 814 28.78 38.33 42.88
N ALA A 815 28.68 38.50 41.55
CA ALA A 815 27.47 38.99 40.91
C ALA A 815 26.31 37.98 41.09
N ALA A 816 25.16 38.47 41.57
CA ALA A 816 23.94 37.65 41.64
C ALA A 816 23.48 37.28 40.22
N ALA A 817 23.06 36.03 40.03
CA ALA A 817 22.48 35.58 38.77
C ALA A 817 21.15 36.32 38.50
N PRO A 818 20.90 36.80 37.26
CA PRO A 818 19.63 37.44 36.92
C PRO A 818 18.50 36.41 36.86
N HIS A 819 17.38 36.70 37.53
CA HIS A 819 16.19 35.86 37.52
C HIS A 819 15.55 35.76 36.13
N LEU A 820 15.01 34.59 35.79
CA LEU A 820 14.22 34.40 34.57
C LEU A 820 12.77 34.83 34.83
N THR A 821 12.22 35.70 33.99
CA THR A 821 10.78 35.99 34.07
C THR A 821 9.98 34.78 33.55
N PRO A 822 8.70 34.59 33.97
CA PRO A 822 7.85 33.56 33.39
C PRO A 822 7.76 33.63 31.86
N ALA A 823 7.69 34.84 31.29
CA ALA A 823 7.68 35.03 29.83
C ALA A 823 8.97 34.54 29.16
N ASP A 824 10.15 34.74 29.78
CA ASP A 824 11.42 34.21 29.27
C ASP A 824 11.50 32.68 29.34
N ARG A 825 10.90 32.06 30.37
CA ARG A 825 10.78 30.60 30.46
C ARG A 825 9.96 30.04 29.31
N TRP A 826 8.84 30.68 28.94
CA TRP A 826 8.02 30.24 27.81
C TRP A 826 8.70 30.42 26.45
N ARG A 827 9.46 31.51 26.26
CA ARG A 827 10.32 31.71 25.07
C ARG A 827 11.39 30.61 24.96
N LEU A 828 12.08 30.30 26.05
CA LEU A 828 13.07 29.21 26.14
C LEU A 828 12.48 27.82 25.87
N LEU A 829 11.32 27.53 26.47
CA LEU A 829 10.65 26.21 26.39
C LEU A 829 10.08 25.93 25.01
N LEU A 830 9.52 26.94 24.33
CA LEU A 830 8.94 26.78 22.99
C LEU A 830 9.97 26.97 21.86
N GLY A 831 11.12 27.59 22.14
CA GLY A 831 12.15 27.93 21.17
C GLY A 831 11.72 29.06 20.22
N ARG A 832 11.05 30.09 20.76
CA ARG A 832 10.43 31.19 20.00
C ARG A 832 10.71 32.54 20.65
N GLU A 833 10.77 33.60 19.84
CA GLU A 833 11.13 34.97 20.24
C GLU A 833 12.50 35.09 20.96
N SER A 834 13.48 34.26 20.56
CA SER A 834 14.82 34.21 21.15
C SER A 834 15.54 35.56 21.12
N GLU A 835 15.20 36.46 20.19
CA GLU A 835 15.72 37.83 20.10
C GLU A 835 15.34 38.72 21.29
N LYS A 836 14.23 38.42 21.98
CA LYS A 836 13.74 39.17 23.16
C LYS A 836 14.34 38.69 24.47
N LEU A 837 14.96 37.51 24.49
CA LEU A 837 15.56 36.93 25.69
C LEU A 837 16.76 37.77 26.20
N PRO A 838 16.96 37.88 27.52
CA PRO A 838 18.15 38.51 28.08
C PRO A 838 19.44 37.78 27.66
N PRO A 839 20.61 38.44 27.63
CA PRO A 839 21.83 37.89 27.01
C PRO A 839 22.26 36.50 27.52
N ASN A 840 22.03 36.20 28.80
CA ASN A 840 22.34 34.89 29.39
C ASN A 840 21.35 33.81 28.91
N ALA A 841 20.06 34.15 28.83
CA ALA A 841 19.02 33.24 28.32
C ALA A 841 19.17 32.98 26.81
N ARG A 842 19.73 33.91 26.03
CA ARG A 842 20.06 33.64 24.62
C ARG A 842 21.11 32.54 24.42
N ARG A 843 22.03 32.33 25.37
CA ARG A 843 22.94 31.17 25.33
C ARG A 843 22.21 29.86 25.62
N LEU A 844 21.33 29.86 26.62
CA LEU A 844 20.47 28.73 26.95
C LEU A 844 19.53 28.34 25.79
N ALA A 845 19.02 29.33 25.04
CA ALA A 845 18.29 29.08 23.80
C ALA A 845 19.20 28.45 22.74
N HIS A 846 20.31 29.11 22.39
CA HIS A 846 21.25 28.66 21.35
C HIS A 846 21.76 27.23 21.57
N ALA A 847 22.17 26.88 22.79
CA ALA A 847 22.67 25.55 23.13
C ALA A 847 21.61 24.43 22.97
N LEU A 848 20.31 24.77 22.99
CA LEU A 848 19.20 23.84 22.73
C LEU A 848 18.60 23.99 21.32
N ASP A 849 18.82 25.13 20.66
CA ASP A 849 18.54 25.32 19.23
C ASP A 849 19.46 24.43 18.37
N GLU A 850 20.62 24.01 18.88
CA GLU A 850 21.46 23.00 18.23
C GLU A 850 20.86 21.57 18.26
N LEU A 851 19.88 21.31 19.13
CA LEU A 851 19.13 20.03 19.21
C LEU A 851 17.71 20.11 18.60
N TYR A 852 17.03 21.25 18.72
CA TYR A 852 15.63 21.45 18.33
C TYR A 852 15.40 22.56 17.28
N GLY A 853 16.43 23.33 16.93
CA GLY A 853 16.35 24.61 16.23
C GLY A 853 16.50 24.54 14.70
N THR A 854 15.81 23.61 14.05
CA THR A 854 15.44 23.73 12.61
C THR A 854 14.31 22.73 12.33
N GLY A 855 13.08 23.14 12.62
CA GLY A 855 11.92 22.25 12.61
C GLY A 855 11.69 21.57 11.26
N ARG A 856 11.79 20.23 11.22
CA ARG A 856 11.53 19.39 10.04
C ARG A 856 10.03 19.21 9.75
N GLY A 857 9.27 20.29 9.85
CA GLY A 857 7.84 20.34 9.56
C GLY A 857 7.54 21.05 8.23
N GLU A 858 6.30 20.93 7.75
CA GLU A 858 5.84 21.64 6.56
C GLU A 858 6.01 23.16 6.73
N GLY A 859 6.62 23.80 5.73
CA GLY A 859 7.00 25.24 5.75
C GLY A 859 8.51 25.51 5.73
N ALA A 860 9.37 24.53 6.04
CA ALA A 860 10.82 24.69 5.97
C ALA A 860 11.36 24.94 4.54
N SER A 861 10.59 24.62 3.50
CA SER A 861 10.95 24.80 2.08
C SER A 861 10.93 26.25 1.61
N ASP A 862 10.04 27.08 2.15
CA ASP A 862 9.62 28.31 1.46
C ASP A 862 10.52 29.51 1.78
N LEU A 863 11.21 29.47 2.93
CA LEU A 863 12.26 30.44 3.28
C LEU A 863 13.59 30.20 2.54
N ALA A 864 13.79 29.01 1.94
CA ALA A 864 15.02 28.65 1.24
C ALA A 864 15.12 29.19 -0.20
N ARG A 865 14.11 29.90 -0.71
CA ARG A 865 14.03 30.28 -2.13
C ARG A 865 14.02 31.77 -2.47
N GLU A 866 14.01 32.70 -1.49
CA GLU A 866 14.04 34.14 -1.78
C GLU A 866 15.33 34.88 -1.37
N ASN A 867 16.25 34.27 -0.62
CA ASN A 867 17.55 34.88 -0.27
C ASN A 867 18.74 34.25 -1.01
N GLY A 868 18.90 34.62 -2.28
CA GLY A 868 20.14 34.38 -3.01
C GLY A 868 21.22 35.42 -2.64
N GLN A 869 22.40 34.94 -2.22
CA GLN A 869 23.64 35.72 -2.07
C GLN A 869 23.60 36.89 -1.05
N GLY A 870 23.26 36.59 0.21
CA GLY A 870 23.63 37.40 1.37
C GLY A 870 24.60 36.63 2.28
N GLY A 871 25.77 37.19 2.58
CA GLY A 871 26.70 36.59 3.54
C GLY A 871 26.29 36.89 4.98
N GLY A 872 25.69 35.91 5.68
CA GLY A 872 25.36 36.03 7.10
C GLY A 872 26.59 36.25 7.97
N GLN A 873 26.44 37.03 9.05
CA GLN A 873 27.50 37.27 10.05
C GLN A 873 27.36 36.37 11.30
N ASP A 874 26.52 35.33 11.20
CA ASP A 874 26.28 34.39 12.28
C ASP A 874 27.53 33.53 12.56
N ALA A 875 27.71 33.16 13.82
CA ALA A 875 28.89 32.42 14.25
C ALA A 875 28.93 31.01 13.64
N SER A 876 30.14 30.51 13.39
CA SER A 876 30.33 29.09 13.07
C SER A 876 29.91 28.23 14.27
N PHE A 877 29.15 27.16 14.02
CA PHE A 877 28.68 26.24 15.07
C PHE A 877 29.85 25.67 15.88
N PRO A 878 29.67 25.46 17.20
CA PRO A 878 30.72 24.95 18.08
C PRO A 878 31.07 23.49 17.76
N THR A 879 32.29 23.07 18.07
CA THR A 879 32.63 21.64 18.06
C THR A 879 31.90 20.90 19.18
N ALA A 880 31.65 19.59 19.04
CA ALA A 880 30.98 18.80 20.08
C ALA A 880 31.58 18.95 21.49
N ARG A 881 32.90 19.17 21.59
CA ARG A 881 33.58 19.41 22.87
C ARG A 881 33.32 20.80 23.45
N GLU A 882 33.25 21.83 22.61
CA GLU A 882 32.87 23.19 23.04
C GLU A 882 31.39 23.21 23.44
N TRP A 883 30.53 22.53 22.69
CA TRP A 883 29.10 22.36 23.04
C TRP A 883 28.91 21.57 24.33
N ALA A 884 29.63 20.45 24.52
CA ALA A 884 29.60 19.68 25.76
C ALA A 884 30.06 20.51 26.97
N GLN A 885 31.06 21.36 26.82
CA GLN A 885 31.53 22.28 27.87
C GLN A 885 30.54 23.43 28.13
N GLU A 886 29.87 23.96 27.11
CA GLU A 886 28.81 24.96 27.30
C GLU A 886 27.58 24.34 27.98
N LEU A 887 27.17 23.13 27.60
CA LEU A 887 26.09 22.38 28.27
C LEU A 887 26.44 22.07 29.73
N ASP A 888 27.68 21.67 30.04
CA ASP A 888 28.13 21.46 31.41
C ASP A 888 28.07 22.75 32.25
N ALA A 889 28.49 23.87 31.66
CA ALA A 889 28.50 25.17 32.33
C ALA A 889 27.10 25.82 32.47
N LEU A 890 26.13 25.45 31.61
CA LEU A 890 24.78 26.00 31.59
C LEU A 890 23.73 25.14 32.31
N PHE A 891 23.87 23.80 32.27
CA PHE A 891 22.89 22.85 32.79
C PHE A 891 23.48 21.76 33.71
N GLY A 892 24.80 21.63 33.78
CA GLY A 892 25.48 20.61 34.59
C GLY A 892 25.52 19.22 33.95
N ALA A 893 26.38 18.36 34.52
CA ALA A 893 26.74 17.07 33.95
C ALA A 893 25.54 16.15 33.64
N ASP A 894 24.59 15.97 34.55
CA ASP A 894 23.44 15.08 34.34
C ASP A 894 22.62 15.46 33.10
N VAL A 895 22.42 16.76 32.87
CA VAL A 895 21.63 17.29 31.76
C VAL A 895 22.47 17.33 30.47
N ARG A 896 23.77 17.61 30.56
CA ARG A 896 24.73 17.46 29.46
C ARG A 896 24.64 16.05 28.86
N GLU A 897 24.71 15.02 29.69
CA GLU A 897 24.65 13.62 29.23
C GLU A 897 23.31 13.28 28.55
N GLU A 898 22.18 13.79 29.05
CA GLU A 898 20.87 13.63 28.39
C GLU A 898 20.81 14.33 27.02
N VAL A 899 21.32 15.56 26.91
CA VAL A 899 21.32 16.33 25.66
C VAL A 899 22.27 15.74 24.63
N LEU A 900 23.48 15.33 25.02
CA LEU A 900 24.46 14.70 24.13
C LEU A 900 23.99 13.30 23.68
N ALA A 901 23.42 12.48 24.57
CA ALA A 901 22.84 11.19 24.18
C ALA A 901 21.65 11.38 23.22
N ARG A 902 20.81 12.41 23.44
CA ARG A 902 19.70 12.70 22.52
C ARG A 902 20.17 13.27 21.17
N ALA A 903 21.30 13.96 21.13
CA ALA A 903 21.94 14.35 19.87
C ALA A 903 22.47 13.13 19.09
N ALA A 904 23.04 12.15 19.80
CA ALA A 904 23.46 10.88 19.19
C ALA A 904 22.27 10.08 18.61
N ASP A 905 21.15 9.95 19.35
CA ASP A 905 19.91 9.35 18.82
C ASP A 905 19.46 10.02 17.49
N LEU A 906 19.70 11.33 17.33
CA LEU A 906 19.32 12.13 16.17
C LEU A 906 20.40 12.17 15.06
N GLY A 907 21.45 11.35 15.19
CA GLY A 907 22.48 11.14 14.17
C GLY A 907 23.75 11.97 14.34
N ARG A 908 23.92 12.74 15.43
CA ARG A 908 25.13 13.49 15.71
C ARG A 908 26.17 12.60 16.43
N THR A 909 27.14 12.07 15.70
CA THR A 909 28.10 11.08 16.22
C THR A 909 29.35 11.66 16.88
N ASP A 910 29.68 12.94 16.66
CA ASP A 910 30.90 13.57 17.20
C ASP A 910 30.88 13.77 18.73
N VAL A 911 29.70 13.77 19.35
CA VAL A 911 29.52 13.89 20.81
C VAL A 911 29.86 12.61 21.59
N LEU A 912 29.90 11.45 20.94
CA LEU A 912 30.07 10.14 21.61
C LEU A 912 31.40 9.98 22.36
N ALA A 913 32.40 10.81 22.04
CA ALA A 913 33.69 10.83 22.72
C ALA A 913 33.68 11.53 24.09
N GLU A 914 32.68 12.38 24.37
CA GLU A 914 32.58 13.21 25.58
C GLU A 914 31.58 12.67 26.62
N LEU A 915 30.83 11.60 26.29
CA LEU A 915 29.85 10.94 27.18
C LEU A 915 30.48 10.15 28.36
N ASP A 916 29.77 10.06 29.49
CA ASP A 916 30.09 9.15 30.62
C ASP A 916 29.29 7.83 30.53
N PRO A 917 29.96 6.68 30.31
CA PRO A 917 29.40 5.32 30.37
C PRO A 917 28.50 4.97 31.56
N LYS A 918 28.56 5.71 32.67
CA LYS A 918 27.78 5.45 33.89
C LYS A 918 26.52 6.32 34.01
N ALA A 919 26.58 7.56 33.51
CA ALA A 919 25.50 8.53 33.64
C ALA A 919 24.44 8.36 32.55
N VAL A 920 24.86 8.02 31.32
CA VAL A 920 23.96 7.91 30.17
C VAL A 920 22.93 6.79 30.34
N ARG A 921 21.68 7.08 29.95
CA ARG A 921 20.57 6.12 29.88
C ARG A 921 20.62 5.30 28.58
N PRO A 922 20.29 4.00 28.59
CA PRO A 922 20.19 3.22 27.37
C PRO A 922 19.11 3.65 26.37
N SER A 923 19.50 3.69 25.09
CA SER A 923 18.62 3.68 23.91
C SER A 923 19.18 2.72 22.85
N VAL A 924 18.34 2.26 21.91
CA VAL A 924 18.77 1.42 20.77
C VAL A 924 19.63 2.24 19.80
N ASP A 925 19.29 3.51 19.63
CA ASP A 925 19.93 4.42 18.68
C ASP A 925 21.32 4.86 19.17
N LEU A 926 21.49 5.06 20.48
CA LEU A 926 22.81 5.23 21.09
C LEU A 926 23.68 3.96 20.99
N LEU A 927 23.12 2.78 21.27
CA LEU A 927 23.86 1.51 21.11
C LEU A 927 24.35 1.32 19.68
N THR A 928 23.47 1.65 18.73
CA THR A 928 23.75 1.70 17.29
C THR A 928 24.92 2.64 16.98
N SER A 929 24.85 3.91 17.38
CA SER A 929 25.90 4.90 17.05
C SER A 929 27.23 4.66 17.78
N VAL A 930 27.21 4.03 18.97
CA VAL A 930 28.42 3.62 19.68
C VAL A 930 29.10 2.45 18.98
N LEU A 931 28.34 1.47 18.46
CA LEU A 931 28.92 0.30 17.80
C LEU A 931 29.36 0.56 16.36
N SER A 932 28.70 1.45 15.60
CA SER A 932 29.14 1.81 14.23
C SER A 932 30.51 2.49 14.20
N LEU A 933 30.89 3.21 15.26
CA LEU A 933 32.23 3.78 15.40
C LEU A 933 33.29 2.78 15.91
N ALA A 934 32.91 1.60 16.41
CA ALA A 934 33.79 0.73 17.17
C ALA A 934 34.99 0.19 16.35
N GLY A 935 34.82 -0.03 15.04
CA GLY A 935 35.90 -0.50 14.16
C GLY A 935 37.06 0.49 13.99
N GLY A 936 36.80 1.79 14.15
CA GLY A 936 37.79 2.86 13.98
C GLY A 936 38.48 3.35 15.25
N MET A 937 38.09 2.85 16.43
CA MET A 937 38.52 3.42 17.72
C MET A 937 39.79 2.78 18.31
N PRO A 938 40.73 3.57 18.86
CA PRO A 938 41.82 3.04 19.68
C PRO A 938 41.31 2.21 20.86
N GLU A 939 42.03 1.13 21.21
CA GLU A 939 41.63 0.19 22.26
C GLU A 939 41.39 0.85 23.63
N GLN A 940 42.09 1.96 23.92
CA GLN A 940 41.90 2.76 25.13
C GLN A 940 40.53 3.48 25.20
N GLN A 941 39.90 3.77 24.05
CA GLN A 941 38.53 4.30 23.98
C GLN A 941 37.51 3.16 24.04
N LEU A 942 37.72 2.06 23.31
CA LEU A 942 36.87 0.86 23.38
C LEU A 942 36.77 0.30 24.81
N ALA A 943 37.87 0.32 25.57
CA ALA A 943 37.89 -0.07 26.98
C ALA A 943 36.98 0.79 27.89
N LYS A 944 36.72 2.06 27.53
CA LYS A 944 35.74 2.92 28.24
C LYS A 944 34.30 2.59 27.86
N LEU A 945 34.06 2.19 26.60
CA LEU A 945 32.71 1.95 26.07
C LEU A 945 32.16 0.55 26.38
N ARG A 946 33.01 -0.44 26.67
CA ARG A 946 32.58 -1.81 27.07
C ARG A 946 31.56 -1.85 28.23
N PRO A 947 31.74 -1.12 29.35
CA PRO A 947 30.75 -1.07 30.44
C PRO A 947 29.41 -0.44 30.00
N LEU A 948 29.44 0.57 29.12
CA LEU A 948 28.23 1.17 28.56
C LEU A 948 27.50 0.12 27.71
N VAL A 949 28.13 -0.41 26.67
CA VAL A 949 27.49 -1.37 25.74
C VAL A 949 26.91 -2.58 26.45
N ARG A 950 27.60 -3.15 27.45
CA ARG A 950 27.05 -4.25 28.24
C ARG A 950 25.77 -3.85 28.97
N ARG A 951 25.74 -2.68 29.61
CA ARG A 951 24.54 -2.11 30.25
C ARG A 951 23.42 -1.82 29.23
N LEU A 952 23.77 -1.29 28.05
CA LEU A 952 22.83 -1.03 26.96
C LEU A 952 22.10 -2.34 26.56
N VAL A 953 22.85 -3.41 26.29
CA VAL A 953 22.29 -4.75 26.00
C VAL A 953 21.45 -5.27 27.16
N ASP A 954 21.99 -5.23 28.38
CA ASP A 954 21.32 -5.72 29.59
C ASP A 954 19.94 -5.07 29.81
N GLU A 955 19.82 -3.76 29.60
CA GLU A 955 18.55 -3.04 29.80
C GLU A 955 17.61 -3.19 28.58
N LEU A 956 18.12 -3.09 27.36
CA LEU A 956 17.32 -3.27 26.13
C LEU A 956 16.72 -4.68 26.01
N ALA A 957 17.46 -5.73 26.40
CA ALA A 957 16.93 -7.09 26.44
C ALA A 957 15.76 -7.24 27.42
N LYS A 958 15.78 -6.53 28.57
CA LYS A 958 14.68 -6.51 29.56
C LYS A 958 13.45 -5.75 29.03
N GLU A 959 13.67 -4.67 28.29
CA GLU A 959 12.60 -3.91 27.62
C GLU A 959 11.97 -4.74 26.49
N LEU A 960 12.79 -5.37 25.63
CA LEU A 960 12.33 -6.23 24.54
C LEU A 960 11.60 -7.48 25.06
N ALA A 961 12.11 -8.14 26.11
CA ALA A 961 11.43 -9.24 26.80
C ALA A 961 10.15 -8.79 27.56
N THR A 962 9.92 -7.48 27.69
CA THR A 962 8.65 -6.91 28.16
C THR A 962 7.70 -6.62 26.99
N ARG A 963 8.18 -6.03 25.88
CA ARG A 963 7.40 -5.85 24.64
C ARG A 963 6.98 -7.16 23.96
N LEU A 964 7.79 -8.23 24.05
CA LEU A 964 7.48 -9.57 23.54
C LEU A 964 6.56 -10.36 24.48
N ARG A 965 6.36 -9.92 25.73
CA ARG A 965 5.56 -10.65 26.73
C ARG A 965 4.11 -10.90 26.31
N PRO A 966 3.37 -9.96 25.67
CA PRO A 966 2.03 -10.21 25.15
C PRO A 966 2.02 -11.29 24.05
N ALA A 967 2.93 -11.20 23.08
CA ALA A 967 3.09 -12.20 22.02
C ALA A 967 3.29 -13.61 22.60
N LEU A 968 4.21 -13.74 23.56
CA LEU A 968 4.53 -14.99 24.25
C LEU A 968 3.37 -15.51 25.11
N THR A 969 2.45 -14.66 25.58
CA THR A 969 1.22 -15.15 26.24
C THR A 969 0.23 -15.77 25.26
N GLY A 970 0.21 -15.36 23.98
CA GLY A 970 -0.70 -15.88 22.96
C GLY A 970 -0.59 -17.40 22.77
N LEU A 971 0.63 -17.89 22.53
CA LEU A 971 0.92 -19.31 22.27
C LEU A 971 0.61 -20.24 23.45
N ALA A 972 0.54 -19.73 24.68
CA ALA A 972 0.31 -20.52 25.90
C ALA A 972 -1.02 -20.22 26.61
N THR A 973 -1.94 -19.46 25.99
CA THR A 973 -3.25 -19.19 26.59
C THR A 973 -4.04 -20.48 26.82
N PRO A 974 -4.61 -20.66 28.04
CA PRO A 974 -5.56 -21.73 28.30
C PRO A 974 -6.79 -21.67 27.38
N ARG A 975 -6.83 -22.55 26.37
CA ARG A 975 -7.99 -22.68 25.47
C ARG A 975 -9.26 -23.01 26.29
N PRO A 976 -10.38 -22.30 26.05
CA PRO A 976 -11.65 -22.57 26.73
C PRO A 976 -12.24 -23.91 26.28
N THR A 977 -12.63 -24.74 27.24
CA THR A 977 -13.18 -26.07 27.01
C THR A 977 -14.35 -26.35 27.96
N ARG A 978 -15.36 -27.08 27.49
CA ARG A 978 -16.46 -27.56 28.34
C ARG A 978 -16.11 -28.86 29.08
N ARG A 979 -14.94 -29.47 28.81
CA ARG A 979 -14.44 -30.64 29.55
C ARG A 979 -13.75 -30.17 30.84
N PRO A 980 -14.10 -30.67 32.03
CA PRO A 980 -13.45 -30.28 33.28
C PRO A 980 -12.00 -30.80 33.33
N GLY A 981 -11.03 -29.91 33.10
CA GLY A 981 -9.60 -30.25 33.05
C GLY A 981 -8.64 -29.18 33.61
N GLY A 982 -9.16 -28.04 34.07
CA GLY A 982 -8.36 -26.95 34.63
C GLY A 982 -9.21 -25.91 35.36
N ARG A 983 -8.69 -24.69 35.56
CA ARG A 983 -9.40 -23.64 36.31
C ARG A 983 -10.66 -23.20 35.56
N ILE A 984 -11.70 -22.76 36.26
CA ILE A 984 -12.91 -22.25 35.61
C ILE A 984 -12.64 -20.86 35.00
N ASP A 985 -13.03 -20.68 33.73
CA ASP A 985 -13.06 -19.39 33.05
C ASP A 985 -14.32 -18.66 33.53
N LEU A 986 -14.18 -17.91 34.63
CA LEU A 986 -15.30 -17.23 35.26
C LEU A 986 -15.98 -16.21 34.33
N PRO A 987 -15.27 -15.36 33.55
CA PRO A 987 -15.90 -14.44 32.60
C PRO A 987 -16.71 -15.13 31.50
N ARG A 988 -16.18 -16.18 30.84
CA ARG A 988 -16.96 -16.92 29.82
C ARG A 988 -18.09 -17.73 30.45
N THR A 989 -17.87 -18.32 31.62
CA THR A 989 -18.93 -19.04 32.36
C THR A 989 -20.06 -18.10 32.75
N LEU A 990 -19.78 -16.91 33.27
CA LEU A 990 -20.82 -15.93 33.59
C LEU A 990 -21.59 -15.52 32.32
N ARG A 991 -20.91 -15.05 31.26
CA ARG A 991 -21.55 -14.66 29.99
C ARG A 991 -22.43 -15.77 29.40
N ALA A 992 -21.94 -17.02 29.39
CA ALA A 992 -22.67 -18.18 28.87
C ALA A 992 -23.91 -18.58 29.70
N ASN A 993 -24.10 -18.01 30.90
CA ASN A 993 -25.19 -18.29 31.82
C ASN A 993 -25.96 -17.03 32.30
N LEU A 994 -25.70 -15.83 31.75
CA LEU A 994 -26.47 -14.62 32.07
C LEU A 994 -27.97 -14.78 31.76
N ALA A 995 -28.29 -15.51 30.68
CA ALA A 995 -29.65 -15.93 30.32
C ALA A 995 -30.28 -16.98 31.27
N HIS A 996 -29.52 -17.47 32.26
CA HIS A 996 -29.93 -18.49 33.24
C HIS A 996 -29.83 -17.95 34.68
N THR A 997 -29.95 -16.63 34.83
CA THR A 997 -30.08 -15.94 36.12
C THR A 997 -31.41 -16.26 36.79
N ARG A 998 -31.38 -16.49 38.11
CA ARG A 998 -32.57 -16.62 38.96
C ARG A 998 -32.51 -15.54 40.05
N ARG A 999 -33.64 -14.92 40.40
CA ARG A 999 -33.70 -14.09 41.61
C ARG A 999 -33.95 -14.97 42.84
N THR A 1000 -33.25 -14.66 43.93
CA THR A 1000 -33.56 -15.20 45.26
C THR A 1000 -34.69 -14.39 45.89
N GLU A 1001 -35.27 -14.90 46.98
CA GLU A 1001 -36.34 -14.23 47.72
C GLU A 1001 -35.90 -12.87 48.29
N ASP A 1002 -34.61 -12.72 48.63
CA ASP A 1002 -33.96 -11.44 48.99
C ASP A 1002 -33.79 -10.45 47.81
N GLY A 1003 -34.37 -10.74 46.65
CA GLY A 1003 -34.29 -9.90 45.43
C GLY A 1003 -32.94 -9.93 44.70
N ARG A 1004 -31.92 -10.62 45.22
CA ARG A 1004 -30.59 -10.73 44.61
C ARG A 1004 -30.62 -11.62 43.36
N THR A 1005 -29.85 -11.26 42.34
CA THR A 1005 -29.74 -12.05 41.10
C THR A 1005 -28.57 -13.03 41.20
N LEU A 1006 -28.85 -14.33 41.11
CA LEU A 1006 -27.88 -15.41 41.17
C LEU A 1006 -27.73 -16.07 39.79
N VAL A 1007 -26.51 -16.10 39.26
CA VAL A 1007 -26.18 -16.81 38.01
C VAL A 1007 -25.97 -18.29 38.32
N VAL A 1008 -26.79 -19.18 37.77
CA VAL A 1008 -26.58 -20.63 37.88
C VAL A 1008 -25.63 -21.07 36.76
N PRO A 1009 -24.44 -21.63 37.05
CA PRO A 1009 -23.46 -21.99 36.02
C PRO A 1009 -23.80 -23.34 35.36
N GLU A 1010 -24.94 -23.41 34.67
CA GLU A 1010 -25.40 -24.61 33.94
C GLU A 1010 -24.46 -24.98 32.77
N ARG A 1011 -23.73 -23.99 32.24
CA ARG A 1011 -22.74 -24.13 31.15
C ARG A 1011 -21.34 -23.68 31.60
N PRO A 1012 -20.63 -24.45 32.44
CA PRO A 1012 -19.30 -24.08 32.90
C PRO A 1012 -18.26 -24.19 31.77
N VAL A 1013 -17.36 -23.21 31.71
CA VAL A 1013 -16.23 -23.16 30.77
C VAL A 1013 -14.94 -23.23 31.58
N PHE A 1014 -14.01 -24.09 31.18
CA PHE A 1014 -12.74 -24.32 31.86
C PHE A 1014 -11.56 -23.94 30.96
N SER A 1015 -10.46 -23.55 31.59
CA SER A 1015 -9.19 -23.16 31.01
C SER A 1015 -8.22 -24.36 31.05
N THR A 1016 -7.69 -24.79 29.90
CA THR A 1016 -6.67 -25.87 29.82
C THR A 1016 -5.37 -25.55 30.58
N ARG A 1017 -4.56 -26.57 30.89
CA ARG A 1017 -3.27 -26.37 31.60
C ARG A 1017 -2.12 -26.28 30.59
N SER A 1018 -1.35 -25.19 30.64
CA SER A 1018 -0.08 -25.00 29.92
C SER A 1018 1.11 -24.98 30.89
N ARG A 1019 2.32 -25.25 30.38
CA ARG A 1019 3.60 -25.24 31.11
C ARG A 1019 4.53 -24.21 30.45
N ARG A 1020 5.47 -23.64 31.20
CA ARG A 1020 6.50 -22.72 30.69
C ARG A 1020 7.82 -23.45 30.50
N GLU A 1021 8.39 -23.34 29.31
CA GLU A 1021 9.73 -23.82 28.92
C GLU A 1021 10.21 -22.93 27.75
N ALA A 1022 11.50 -22.96 27.40
CA ALA A 1022 12.02 -22.13 26.30
C ALA A 1022 11.56 -22.70 24.95
N ASP A 1023 10.71 -21.94 24.27
CA ASP A 1023 9.72 -22.52 23.34
C ASP A 1023 10.12 -22.38 21.86
N TRP A 1024 11.17 -21.61 21.57
CA TRP A 1024 11.66 -21.28 20.22
C TRP A 1024 13.20 -21.17 20.16
N ARG A 1025 13.76 -21.35 18.95
CA ARG A 1025 15.18 -21.19 18.64
C ARG A 1025 15.39 -20.16 17.53
N LEU A 1026 16.43 -19.34 17.65
CA LEU A 1026 16.95 -18.44 16.62
C LEU A 1026 18.41 -18.82 16.32
N ILE A 1027 18.75 -18.86 15.03
CA ILE A 1027 20.13 -19.04 14.56
C ILE A 1027 20.43 -17.87 13.63
N LEU A 1028 21.32 -16.98 14.06
CA LEU A 1028 21.87 -15.89 13.23
C LEU A 1028 23.11 -16.41 12.51
N VAL A 1029 23.17 -16.20 11.19
CA VAL A 1029 24.22 -16.69 10.29
C VAL A 1029 24.77 -15.47 9.54
N VAL A 1030 25.96 -15.02 9.89
CA VAL A 1030 26.47 -13.67 9.58
C VAL A 1030 27.73 -13.75 8.74
N ASP A 1031 27.68 -13.10 7.58
CA ASP A 1031 28.80 -12.95 6.65
C ASP A 1031 29.81 -11.93 7.19
N VAL A 1032 31.11 -12.26 7.14
CA VAL A 1032 32.20 -11.40 7.63
C VAL A 1032 33.22 -11.03 6.55
N SER A 1033 32.78 -11.04 5.29
CA SER A 1033 33.56 -10.57 4.14
C SER A 1033 33.82 -9.04 4.15
N GLY A 1034 34.70 -8.57 3.26
CA GLY A 1034 35.19 -7.19 3.25
C GLY A 1034 34.13 -6.11 2.97
N SER A 1035 32.98 -6.49 2.42
CA SER A 1035 31.81 -5.63 2.19
C SER A 1035 30.88 -5.51 3.40
N MET A 1036 31.04 -6.39 4.41
CA MET A 1036 30.04 -6.63 5.45
C MET A 1036 30.26 -5.88 6.77
N GLU A 1037 31.35 -5.13 6.95
CA GLU A 1037 31.78 -4.56 8.25
C GLU A 1037 30.64 -3.87 9.02
N ALA A 1038 29.93 -2.93 8.39
CA ALA A 1038 28.76 -2.25 8.97
C ALA A 1038 27.62 -3.23 9.36
N SER A 1039 27.41 -4.30 8.58
CA SER A 1039 26.36 -5.30 8.82
C SER A 1039 26.71 -6.36 9.86
N VAL A 1040 28.00 -6.62 10.11
CA VAL A 1040 28.42 -7.43 11.28
C VAL A 1040 28.01 -6.71 12.58
N VAL A 1041 28.21 -5.38 12.65
CA VAL A 1041 27.79 -4.55 13.80
C VAL A 1041 26.31 -4.72 14.12
N TRP A 1042 25.44 -4.50 13.12
CA TRP A 1042 23.99 -4.66 13.26
C TRP A 1042 23.57 -6.08 13.67
N SER A 1043 24.30 -7.10 13.20
CA SER A 1043 24.03 -8.50 13.51
C SER A 1043 24.42 -8.87 14.94
N ALA A 1044 25.59 -8.42 15.41
CA ALA A 1044 26.06 -8.65 16.78
C ALA A 1044 25.15 -7.95 17.81
N LEU A 1045 24.69 -6.73 17.52
CA LEU A 1045 23.68 -6.02 18.32
C LEU A 1045 22.39 -6.84 18.43
N THR A 1046 21.87 -7.32 17.29
CA THR A 1046 20.63 -8.11 17.25
C THR A 1046 20.76 -9.42 18.03
N ALA A 1047 21.90 -10.10 17.90
CA ALA A 1047 22.20 -11.33 18.64
C ALA A 1047 22.17 -11.09 20.15
N ALA A 1048 22.89 -10.08 20.63
CA ALA A 1048 23.03 -9.78 22.06
C ALA A 1048 21.69 -9.41 22.71
N VAL A 1049 20.89 -8.55 22.05
CA VAL A 1049 19.57 -8.15 22.55
C VAL A 1049 18.57 -9.32 22.57
N LEU A 1050 18.69 -10.27 21.64
CA LEU A 1050 17.81 -11.46 21.59
C LEU A 1050 18.33 -12.64 22.44
N GLY A 1051 19.62 -12.72 22.74
CA GLY A 1051 20.21 -13.69 23.68
C GLY A 1051 19.70 -13.51 25.12
N GLY A 1052 19.53 -12.25 25.54
CA GLY A 1052 18.97 -11.92 26.86
C GLY A 1052 17.46 -12.20 27.04
N VAL A 1053 16.76 -12.77 26.04
CA VAL A 1053 15.31 -13.04 26.11
C VAL A 1053 15.05 -14.48 26.61
N PRO A 1054 14.54 -14.69 27.84
CA PRO A 1054 14.52 -15.99 28.53
C PRO A 1054 13.52 -17.03 27.98
N THR A 1055 12.93 -16.79 26.80
CA THR A 1055 12.03 -17.71 26.09
C THR A 1055 12.55 -18.13 24.72
N LEU A 1056 13.72 -17.61 24.32
CA LEU A 1056 14.38 -17.87 23.04
C LEU A 1056 15.75 -18.52 23.31
N SER A 1057 16.18 -19.42 22.44
CA SER A 1057 17.58 -19.89 22.39
C SER A 1057 18.26 -19.30 21.16
N THR A 1058 19.27 -18.45 21.36
CA THR A 1058 19.92 -17.68 20.28
C THR A 1058 21.32 -18.23 20.02
N HIS A 1059 21.57 -18.66 18.77
CA HIS A 1059 22.88 -19.08 18.27
C HIS A 1059 23.44 -18.03 17.31
N PHE A 1060 24.78 -17.89 17.25
CA PHE A 1060 25.46 -16.95 16.35
C PHE A 1060 26.60 -17.66 15.62
N LEU A 1061 26.46 -17.77 14.29
CA LEU A 1061 27.45 -18.36 13.39
C LEU A 1061 28.04 -17.25 12.52
N ALA A 1062 29.33 -16.97 12.65
CA ALA A 1062 30.06 -16.10 11.73
C ALA A 1062 30.67 -16.95 10.60
N PHE A 1063 30.65 -16.47 9.35
CA PHE A 1063 31.24 -17.22 8.23
C PHE A 1063 31.99 -16.35 7.22
N SER A 1064 33.09 -16.90 6.70
CA SER A 1064 33.81 -16.41 5.51
C SER A 1064 34.12 -17.61 4.61
N THR A 1065 35.39 -18.03 4.50
CA THR A 1065 35.77 -19.33 3.91
C THR A 1065 35.63 -20.48 4.91
N GLU A 1066 35.59 -20.16 6.21
CA GLU A 1066 35.34 -21.10 7.32
C GLU A 1066 34.13 -20.59 8.13
N VAL A 1067 33.52 -21.47 8.93
CA VAL A 1067 32.37 -21.15 9.79
C VAL A 1067 32.79 -21.27 11.25
N ILE A 1068 32.52 -20.24 12.04
CA ILE A 1068 32.86 -20.14 13.46
C ILE A 1068 31.56 -19.99 14.25
N ASP A 1069 31.33 -20.89 15.21
CA ASP A 1069 30.25 -20.75 16.18
C ASP A 1069 30.73 -19.86 17.35
N LEU A 1070 30.05 -18.73 17.54
CA LEU A 1070 30.30 -17.76 18.62
C LEU A 1070 29.09 -17.67 19.57
N THR A 1071 28.28 -18.72 19.68
CA THR A 1071 27.12 -18.77 20.60
C THR A 1071 27.52 -18.43 22.05
N ASP A 1072 28.70 -18.89 22.51
CA ASP A 1072 29.25 -18.58 23.85
C ASP A 1072 29.66 -17.10 24.06
N ARG A 1073 29.52 -16.25 23.03
CA ARG A 1073 29.87 -14.82 23.04
C ARG A 1073 28.68 -13.88 22.86
N VAL A 1074 27.46 -14.40 22.67
CA VAL A 1074 26.26 -13.59 22.37
C VAL A 1074 26.02 -12.48 23.40
N ASP A 1075 26.34 -12.71 24.68
CA ASP A 1075 26.17 -11.73 25.76
C ASP A 1075 27.18 -10.54 25.75
N ASP A 1076 28.17 -10.53 24.84
CA ASP A 1076 29.15 -9.43 24.68
C ASP A 1076 29.39 -9.09 23.19
N PRO A 1077 28.61 -8.16 22.62
CA PRO A 1077 28.74 -7.80 21.20
C PRO A 1077 30.04 -7.07 20.86
N LEU A 1078 30.74 -6.47 21.82
CA LEU A 1078 32.06 -5.88 21.55
C LEU A 1078 33.15 -6.94 21.49
N SER A 1079 33.04 -8.04 22.24
CA SER A 1079 33.92 -9.19 22.05
C SER A 1079 33.62 -9.91 20.73
N LEU A 1080 32.34 -10.09 20.34
CA LEU A 1080 31.96 -10.60 19.01
C LEU A 1080 32.61 -9.79 17.88
N LEU A 1081 32.49 -8.45 17.90
CA LEU A 1081 33.01 -7.58 16.85
C LEU A 1081 34.55 -7.53 16.78
N LEU A 1082 35.25 -7.90 17.84
CA LEU A 1082 36.72 -7.95 17.88
C LEU A 1082 37.29 -9.34 17.58
N GLU A 1083 36.52 -10.40 17.80
CA GLU A 1083 36.88 -11.77 17.37
C GLU A 1083 36.57 -11.99 15.88
N VAL A 1084 35.59 -11.28 15.30
CA VAL A 1084 35.33 -11.27 13.86
C VAL A 1084 36.46 -10.56 13.10
N ARG A 1085 37.30 -11.35 12.42
CA ARG A 1085 38.33 -10.84 11.50
C ARG A 1085 37.78 -10.76 10.08
N VAL A 1086 37.54 -9.52 9.63
CA VAL A 1086 37.16 -9.20 8.25
C VAL A 1086 38.28 -9.61 7.30
N GLY A 1087 38.01 -10.57 6.40
CA GLY A 1087 38.96 -10.99 5.37
C GLY A 1087 38.82 -12.45 4.92
N GLY A 1088 38.62 -12.64 3.62
CA GLY A 1088 38.40 -13.95 2.99
C GLY A 1088 37.35 -13.85 1.89
N GLY A 1089 37.20 -14.93 1.11
CA GLY A 1089 36.06 -15.09 0.21
C GLY A 1089 34.82 -15.60 0.97
N THR A 1090 33.64 -15.37 0.42
CA THR A 1090 32.36 -15.73 1.04
C THR A 1090 31.96 -17.17 0.75
N HIS A 1091 31.47 -17.91 1.76
CA HIS A 1091 30.88 -19.25 1.60
C HIS A 1091 29.56 -19.40 2.39
N ILE A 1092 28.48 -18.76 1.90
CA ILE A 1092 27.16 -18.70 2.56
C ILE A 1092 26.57 -20.10 2.76
N ALA A 1093 26.72 -20.99 1.77
CA ALA A 1093 26.22 -22.36 1.85
C ALA A 1093 26.81 -23.16 3.04
N ALA A 1094 28.07 -22.90 3.43
CA ALA A 1094 28.68 -23.56 4.59
C ALA A 1094 28.05 -23.09 5.90
N GLY A 1095 27.81 -21.78 6.04
CA GLY A 1095 27.10 -21.20 7.19
C GLY A 1095 25.69 -21.79 7.36
N LEU A 1096 24.95 -21.94 6.26
CA LEU A 1096 23.63 -22.57 6.29
C LEU A 1096 23.66 -24.08 6.58
N ALA A 1097 24.65 -24.81 6.05
CA ALA A 1097 24.82 -26.24 6.36
C ALA A 1097 25.13 -26.46 7.86
N GLN A 1098 25.92 -25.57 8.47
CA GLN A 1098 26.16 -25.56 9.91
C GLN A 1098 24.88 -25.18 10.66
N ALA A 1099 24.15 -24.14 10.26
CA ALA A 1099 22.87 -23.77 10.86
C ALA A 1099 21.86 -24.94 10.85
N ARG A 1100 21.78 -25.70 9.76
CA ARG A 1100 20.93 -26.90 9.64
C ARG A 1100 21.27 -27.96 10.68
N SER A 1101 22.54 -28.11 11.08
CA SER A 1101 22.96 -29.04 12.14
C SER A 1101 22.43 -28.66 13.53
N LEU A 1102 22.12 -27.38 13.75
CA LEU A 1102 21.57 -26.85 15.01
C LEU A 1102 20.02 -26.86 15.05
N VAL A 1103 19.34 -27.24 13.96
CA VAL A 1103 17.88 -27.35 13.91
C VAL A 1103 17.42 -28.64 14.60
N THR A 1104 16.61 -28.50 15.65
CA THR A 1104 16.03 -29.64 16.40
C THR A 1104 14.53 -29.78 16.19
N VAL A 1105 13.80 -28.66 16.13
CA VAL A 1105 12.36 -28.60 15.84
C VAL A 1105 12.14 -27.53 14.76
N PRO A 1106 12.08 -27.91 13.46
CA PRO A 1106 12.02 -26.96 12.35
C PRO A 1106 10.95 -25.89 12.51
N SER A 1107 9.71 -26.30 12.79
CA SER A 1107 8.55 -25.41 12.97
C SER A 1107 8.57 -24.53 14.22
N ARG A 1108 9.66 -24.56 15.00
CA ARG A 1108 9.93 -23.64 16.12
C ARG A 1108 11.36 -23.07 16.05
N THR A 1109 11.99 -23.14 14.89
CA THR A 1109 13.33 -22.63 14.62
C THR A 1109 13.25 -21.51 13.56
N LEU A 1110 13.86 -20.38 13.90
CA LEU A 1110 14.10 -19.25 13.00
C LEU A 1110 15.56 -19.30 12.56
N VAL A 1111 15.84 -19.17 11.26
CA VAL A 1111 17.20 -19.05 10.72
C VAL A 1111 17.27 -17.74 9.94
N VAL A 1112 18.18 -16.86 10.36
CA VAL A 1112 18.35 -15.51 9.79
C VAL A 1112 19.76 -15.41 9.21
N VAL A 1113 19.87 -15.18 7.90
CA VAL A 1113 21.15 -15.00 7.20
C VAL A 1113 21.38 -13.52 6.95
N VAL A 1114 22.50 -12.96 7.39
CA VAL A 1114 22.89 -11.57 7.12
C VAL A 1114 24.10 -11.56 6.18
N SER A 1115 23.92 -11.07 4.95
CA SER A 1115 24.92 -11.07 3.88
C SER A 1115 24.54 -10.06 2.78
N ASP A 1116 25.50 -9.65 1.96
CA ASP A 1116 25.22 -8.99 0.66
C ASP A 1116 24.77 -10.00 -0.42
N PHE A 1117 24.81 -11.29 -0.10
CA PHE A 1117 24.49 -12.42 -0.97
C PHE A 1117 25.43 -12.59 -2.18
N GLU A 1118 26.66 -12.09 -2.11
CA GLU A 1118 27.73 -12.41 -3.07
C GLU A 1118 28.47 -13.71 -2.67
N GLU A 1119 27.83 -14.85 -2.97
CA GLU A 1119 28.40 -16.19 -2.75
C GLU A 1119 29.64 -16.43 -3.63
N GLY A 1120 30.81 -16.62 -2.99
CA GLY A 1120 32.10 -16.87 -3.67
C GLY A 1120 32.26 -18.32 -4.18
N CYS A 1121 31.32 -19.19 -3.81
CA CYS A 1121 31.26 -20.59 -4.20
C CYS A 1121 30.16 -20.86 -5.27
N PRO A 1122 30.06 -22.06 -5.85
CA PRO A 1122 28.99 -22.37 -6.81
C PRO A 1122 27.60 -22.25 -6.18
N LEU A 1123 26.83 -21.25 -6.61
CA LEU A 1123 25.51 -20.85 -6.07
C LEU A 1123 24.49 -22.00 -5.92
N GLY A 1124 24.62 -23.08 -6.69
CA GLY A 1124 23.79 -24.29 -6.55
C GLY A 1124 23.88 -24.96 -5.17
N GLY A 1125 25.01 -24.82 -4.44
CA GLY A 1125 25.15 -25.29 -3.07
C GLY A 1125 24.29 -24.48 -2.09
N LEU A 1126 24.36 -23.15 -2.19
CA LEU A 1126 23.57 -22.22 -1.38
C LEU A 1126 22.07 -22.44 -1.58
N LEU A 1127 21.62 -22.50 -2.84
CA LEU A 1127 20.21 -22.76 -3.16
C LEU A 1127 19.75 -24.15 -2.71
N GLY A 1128 20.65 -25.14 -2.65
CA GLY A 1128 20.38 -26.46 -2.11
C GLY A 1128 20.11 -26.44 -0.60
N GLU A 1129 20.96 -25.76 0.17
CA GLU A 1129 20.82 -25.63 1.62
C GLU A 1129 19.60 -24.80 2.03
N VAL A 1130 19.31 -23.70 1.32
CA VAL A 1130 18.08 -22.90 1.52
C VAL A 1130 16.84 -23.77 1.30
N ARG A 1131 16.78 -24.54 0.20
CA ARG A 1131 15.65 -25.44 -0.09
C ARG A 1131 15.50 -26.55 0.95
N ALA A 1132 16.61 -27.09 1.46
CA ALA A 1132 16.59 -28.12 2.50
C ALA A 1132 16.02 -27.58 3.82
N LEU A 1133 16.41 -26.35 4.22
CA LEU A 1133 15.88 -25.68 5.41
C LEU A 1133 14.40 -25.31 5.22
N ALA A 1134 14.03 -24.67 4.11
CA ALA A 1134 12.65 -24.30 3.79
C ALA A 1134 11.73 -25.52 3.76
N GLY A 1135 12.14 -26.59 3.06
CA GLY A 1135 11.39 -27.85 2.95
C GLY A 1135 11.27 -28.62 4.27
N SER A 1136 12.14 -28.37 5.24
CA SER A 1136 12.01 -28.93 6.59
C SER A 1136 10.97 -28.21 7.47
N GLY A 1137 10.53 -27.01 7.07
CA GLY A 1137 9.61 -26.16 7.84
C GLY A 1137 10.29 -25.19 8.81
N VAL A 1138 11.58 -24.86 8.59
CA VAL A 1138 12.27 -23.75 9.29
C VAL A 1138 11.77 -22.40 8.76
N HIS A 1139 11.60 -21.43 9.65
CA HIS A 1139 11.31 -20.04 9.25
C HIS A 1139 12.61 -19.34 8.85
N LEU A 1140 12.82 -19.18 7.55
CA LEU A 1140 13.99 -18.51 6.98
C LEU A 1140 13.76 -17.01 6.78
N MET A 1141 14.82 -16.22 6.94
CA MET A 1141 14.90 -14.82 6.51
C MET A 1141 16.33 -14.51 6.04
N GLY A 1142 16.45 -13.90 4.87
CA GLY A 1142 17.68 -13.26 4.41
C GLY A 1142 17.61 -11.77 4.71
N CYS A 1143 18.42 -11.29 5.65
CA CYS A 1143 18.64 -9.87 5.84
C CYS A 1143 19.71 -9.40 4.86
N ALA A 1144 19.31 -8.56 3.90
CA ALA A 1144 20.26 -7.87 3.04
C ALA A 1144 21.16 -6.97 3.90
N ALA A 1145 22.46 -6.94 3.59
CA ALA A 1145 23.40 -6.05 4.26
C ALA A 1145 22.95 -4.58 4.14
N LEU A 1146 23.10 -3.85 5.24
CA LEU A 1146 22.92 -2.39 5.30
C LEU A 1146 24.29 -1.72 5.38
N ASP A 1147 24.47 -0.61 4.67
CA ASP A 1147 25.60 0.29 4.90
C ASP A 1147 25.32 1.27 6.06
N ASP A 1148 26.29 2.13 6.37
CA ASP A 1148 26.24 3.06 7.51
C ASP A 1148 25.09 4.08 7.44
N THR A 1149 24.42 4.20 6.28
CA THR A 1149 23.25 5.06 6.09
C THR A 1149 21.92 4.31 6.25
N GLY A 1150 21.96 3.00 6.51
CA GLY A 1150 20.79 2.12 6.46
C GLY A 1150 20.35 1.76 5.04
N THR A 1151 21.13 2.10 4.01
CA THR A 1151 20.81 1.75 2.61
C THR A 1151 21.20 0.29 2.34
N PRO A 1152 20.30 -0.53 1.77
CA PRO A 1152 20.60 -1.94 1.53
C PRO A 1152 21.55 -2.15 0.35
N ARG A 1153 22.59 -2.95 0.57
CA ARG A 1153 23.55 -3.43 -0.42
C ARG A 1153 23.46 -4.93 -0.54
N TYR A 1154 23.04 -5.42 -1.70
CA TYR A 1154 22.99 -6.85 -1.96
C TYR A 1154 22.94 -7.16 -3.46
N SER A 1155 23.36 -8.38 -3.80
CA SER A 1155 23.21 -8.95 -5.13
C SER A 1155 21.74 -9.30 -5.39
N VAL A 1156 21.00 -8.33 -5.97
CA VAL A 1156 19.59 -8.50 -6.37
C VAL A 1156 19.34 -9.80 -7.17
N PRO A 1157 20.18 -10.20 -8.14
CA PRO A 1157 19.99 -11.45 -8.87
C PRO A 1157 20.12 -12.72 -7.99
N VAL A 1158 20.94 -12.69 -6.93
CA VAL A 1158 21.06 -13.82 -5.99
C VAL A 1158 19.90 -13.79 -4.99
N ALA A 1159 19.55 -12.62 -4.43
CA ALA A 1159 18.40 -12.48 -3.53
C ALA A 1159 17.09 -12.96 -4.16
N GLN A 1160 16.85 -12.67 -5.45
CA GLN A 1160 15.69 -13.20 -6.19
C GLN A 1160 15.69 -14.74 -6.26
N GLN A 1161 16.87 -15.37 -6.41
CA GLN A 1161 17.01 -16.83 -6.40
C GLN A 1161 16.84 -17.43 -4.99
N LEU A 1162 17.27 -16.72 -3.93
CA LEU A 1162 17.06 -17.12 -2.53
C LEU A 1162 15.56 -17.06 -2.14
N VAL A 1163 14.86 -16.01 -2.57
CA VAL A 1163 13.39 -15.89 -2.46
C VAL A 1163 12.70 -17.04 -3.20
N ALA A 1164 13.10 -17.32 -4.44
CA ALA A 1164 12.57 -18.46 -5.21
C ALA A 1164 12.93 -19.84 -4.60
N ALA A 1165 14.00 -19.92 -3.80
CA ALA A 1165 14.42 -21.12 -3.08
C ALA A 1165 13.69 -21.33 -1.73
N GLY A 1166 12.94 -20.34 -1.25
CA GLY A 1166 12.15 -20.42 -0.01
C GLY A 1166 12.68 -19.59 1.17
N MET A 1167 13.65 -18.71 0.96
CA MET A 1167 14.10 -17.72 1.95
C MET A 1167 13.71 -16.31 1.49
N PRO A 1168 12.64 -15.70 2.07
CA PRO A 1168 12.35 -14.28 1.88
C PRO A 1168 13.59 -13.43 2.16
N VAL A 1169 13.88 -12.44 1.30
CA VAL A 1169 14.99 -11.51 1.49
C VAL A 1169 14.44 -10.10 1.70
N ALA A 1170 14.88 -9.43 2.76
CA ALA A 1170 14.43 -8.09 3.14
C ALA A 1170 15.57 -7.24 3.70
N ALA A 1171 15.48 -5.92 3.50
CA ALA A 1171 16.31 -4.95 4.19
C ALA A 1171 15.68 -4.64 5.56
N LEU A 1172 16.25 -5.18 6.64
CA LEU A 1172 15.70 -5.05 8.00
C LEU A 1172 16.75 -4.44 8.93
N SER A 1173 16.41 -3.31 9.57
CA SER A 1173 17.16 -2.81 10.73
C SER A 1173 17.03 -3.79 11.91
N PRO A 1174 17.92 -3.75 12.93
CA PRO A 1174 17.82 -4.64 14.10
C PRO A 1174 16.44 -4.66 14.76
N LEU A 1175 15.81 -3.48 14.85
CA LEU A 1175 14.49 -3.34 15.45
C LEU A 1175 13.37 -3.87 14.53
N ALA A 1176 13.51 -3.77 13.21
CA ALA A 1176 12.61 -4.41 12.25
C ALA A 1176 12.77 -5.94 12.23
N LEU A 1177 14.00 -6.44 12.38
CA LEU A 1177 14.30 -7.87 12.52
C LEU A 1177 13.78 -8.43 13.85
N ALA A 1178 13.96 -7.71 14.97
CA ALA A 1178 13.38 -8.07 16.26
C ALA A 1178 11.84 -8.01 16.24
N ARG A 1179 11.23 -7.07 15.50
CA ARG A 1179 9.80 -7.07 15.19
C ARG A 1179 9.42 -8.34 14.41
N TRP A 1180 10.08 -8.66 13.29
CA TRP A 1180 9.81 -9.87 12.50
C TRP A 1180 9.94 -11.17 13.31
N VAL A 1181 10.96 -11.30 14.17
CA VAL A 1181 11.07 -12.40 15.13
C VAL A 1181 9.83 -12.43 16.04
N GLY A 1182 9.39 -11.28 16.54
CA GLY A 1182 8.12 -11.12 17.26
C GLY A 1182 6.87 -11.53 16.47
N ASP A 1183 6.75 -11.16 15.20
CA ASP A 1183 5.63 -11.50 14.30
C ASP A 1183 5.56 -13.03 14.09
N ARG A 1184 6.71 -13.68 13.83
CA ARG A 1184 6.79 -15.15 13.74
C ARG A 1184 6.46 -15.83 15.06
N LEU A 1185 6.88 -15.26 16.20
CA LEU A 1185 6.49 -15.70 17.54
C LEU A 1185 4.99 -15.51 17.84
N ARG A 1186 4.31 -14.55 17.20
CA ARG A 1186 2.84 -14.38 17.24
C ARG A 1186 2.10 -15.38 16.35
N GLY A 1187 2.78 -16.03 15.42
CA GLY A 1187 2.18 -16.91 14.41
C GLY A 1187 1.66 -16.15 13.18
N GLU A 1188 2.15 -14.94 12.93
CA GLU A 1188 1.73 -14.10 11.81
C GLU A 1188 2.47 -14.50 10.52
N HIS A 1189 1.70 -14.85 9.49
CA HIS A 1189 2.22 -15.10 8.15
C HIS A 1189 2.38 -13.79 7.36
N ARG A 1190 3.31 -12.95 7.83
CA ARG A 1190 4.06 -11.98 7.00
C ARG A 1190 5.38 -12.63 6.57
#